data_AF-A0A850LYX6-F1
#
_entry.id   AF-A0A850LYX6-F1
#
_cell.length_a   1.000
_cell.length_b   1.000
_cell.length_c   1.000
_cell.angle_alpha   90.00
_cell.angle_beta   90.00
_cell.angle_gamma   90.00
#
_symmetry.space_group_name_H-M   'P 1'
#
loop_
_entity.id
_entity.type
_entity.pdbx_description
1 polymer ?
#
loop_
_entity_poly.entity_id
_entity_poly.type
_entity_poly.pdbx_seq_one_letter_code
_entity_poly.pdbx_strand_id
1 'polypeptide(L)'
;MRLDQERSAILERIKNLRSERESYERTLSKSIFNIDTPLVTNLSPQDEKIHLFRSLFRGREDVYPRRFESLRTGKTGYQPACRNEWIEEICKKPKISCKDCENQEFLPVTDEVIRNHLLGINPDEPSKREFTIGVYPLLLDETCWFLAADFDKSSWMEDISAFFKTCRSYNVPLALERSRSGKGGHVWIFFVEPISAALARKLGSFLLTETMERRPEIGFESYDRFFPSQDTLPKGSFGNLIAQPLQKKPREKCNTVFLNENFLPYSDQWEFLSSINRMSRDKVESIVNKALLHGRVFDVKKVDTIDAEIEPWMLPPSRKRKELKITGPLPEQVKLTLNNQIYIDKSEITPFLQNQLIRIAAFQNPEFYKAQAMRLPTYNKSQIISCYEDFPKHLGIPRGCLDEVMGLLKSFNIKVKIIDKRYTGTKINVSFKSELLPDQQAAAESMLYYDTGVLSAATSFGKTVVAIYMISKRSVNTLILVHRRQLLDQWIAKLSNFLEIDQREVGQIGAGRRTPSGKIDVAIIQSLSWKGIVDDVVGDYGHLVIDECHHISARSFEIVARQSKAKYVMGLSATVIRKDGHHPIIFMNIGPIRYKVSDKKQAATRPFKHKVIVRKTEFRVNGSLDNEKSPAIHELYAALIRDESRNKMIIDGVVKSVNEKRSPIVLTERKEHLMYLAEKLSQLIRHVFVLKGGMEKKQRLSLYNKMQEIPEDEERLIIATGR
;
A
#
# COMPACT_ATOMS: atom_id res chain seq x y z
N MET A 1 -22.12 -60.36 6.75
CA MET A 1 -22.42 -60.81 8.13
C MET A 1 -21.20 -60.87 9.03
N ARG A 2 -20.21 -61.75 8.82
CA ARG A 2 -18.99 -61.83 9.68
C ARG A 2 -18.11 -60.56 9.61
N LEU A 3 -17.93 -60.02 8.41
CA LEU A 3 -17.19 -58.77 8.17
C LEU A 3 -17.91 -57.52 8.71
N ASP A 4 -19.25 -57.53 8.73
CA ASP A 4 -20.03 -56.40 9.26
C ASP A 4 -19.98 -56.36 10.79
N GLN A 5 -19.91 -57.54 11.43
CA GLN A 5 -19.69 -57.66 12.87
C GLN A 5 -18.27 -57.20 13.26
N GLU A 6 -17.24 -57.57 12.49
CA GLU A 6 -15.87 -57.08 12.70
C GLU A 6 -15.78 -55.56 12.50
N ARG A 7 -16.43 -55.01 11.45
CA ARG A 7 -16.48 -53.57 11.22
C ARG A 7 -17.19 -52.83 12.36
N SER A 8 -18.29 -53.37 12.87
CA SER A 8 -19.00 -52.81 14.03
C SER A 8 -18.11 -52.79 15.28
N ALA A 9 -17.43 -53.91 15.58
CA ALA A 9 -16.53 -54.02 16.72
C ALA A 9 -15.34 -53.05 16.62
N ILE A 10 -14.78 -52.86 15.42
CA ILE A 10 -13.68 -51.91 15.19
C ILE A 10 -14.16 -50.46 15.35
N LEU A 11 -15.36 -50.11 14.85
CA LEU A 11 -15.91 -48.77 15.01
C LEU A 11 -16.20 -48.44 16.48
N GLU A 12 -16.69 -49.42 17.24
CA GLU A 12 -16.92 -49.29 18.68
C GLU A 12 -15.59 -49.15 19.45
N ARG A 13 -14.57 -49.92 19.07
CA ARG A 13 -13.20 -49.78 19.60
C ARG A 13 -12.61 -48.39 19.33
N ILE A 14 -12.80 -47.85 18.12
CA ILE A 14 -12.34 -46.50 17.77
C ILE A 14 -13.09 -45.44 18.59
N LYS A 15 -14.39 -45.63 18.83
CA LYS A 15 -15.19 -44.71 19.65
C LYS A 15 -14.71 -44.71 21.11
N ASN A 16 -14.44 -45.88 21.68
CA ASN A 16 -13.92 -46.00 23.04
C ASN A 16 -12.51 -45.40 23.17
N LEU A 17 -11.61 -45.67 22.21
CA LEU A 17 -10.27 -45.08 22.20
C LEU A 17 -10.29 -43.56 22.05
N ARG A 18 -11.25 -42.98 21.31
CA ARG A 18 -11.45 -41.52 21.24
C ARG A 18 -11.94 -40.95 22.56
N SER A 19 -12.86 -41.63 23.24
CA SER A 19 -13.34 -41.24 24.57
C SER A 19 -12.21 -41.31 25.61
N GLU A 20 -11.39 -42.36 25.58
CA GLU A 20 -10.21 -42.48 26.44
C GLU A 20 -9.20 -41.38 26.13
N ARG A 21 -8.92 -41.09 24.85
CA ARG A 21 -8.01 -40.01 24.47
C ARG A 21 -8.53 -38.64 24.94
N GLU A 22 -9.82 -38.36 24.82
CA GLU A 22 -10.43 -37.14 25.36
C GLU A 22 -10.35 -37.09 26.89
N SER A 23 -10.51 -38.23 27.57
CA SER A 23 -10.33 -38.35 29.01
C SER A 23 -8.88 -38.06 29.41
N TYR A 24 -7.91 -38.68 28.74
CA TYR A 24 -6.49 -38.46 28.99
C TYR A 24 -6.09 -37.02 28.64
N GLU A 25 -6.57 -36.42 27.55
CA GLU A 25 -6.35 -35.01 27.22
C GLU A 25 -6.97 -34.07 28.27
N ARG A 26 -8.13 -34.42 28.85
CA ARG A 26 -8.73 -33.68 29.99
C ARG A 26 -7.93 -33.85 31.28
N THR A 27 -7.40 -35.04 31.56
CA THR A 27 -6.59 -35.29 32.76
C THR A 27 -5.22 -34.65 32.63
N LEU A 28 -4.60 -34.71 31.44
CA LEU A 28 -3.32 -34.09 31.11
C LEU A 28 -3.45 -32.57 31.08
N SER A 29 -4.57 -32.02 30.58
CA SER A 29 -4.85 -30.58 30.70
C SER A 29 -5.16 -30.17 32.15
N LYS A 30 -5.78 -31.00 32.98
CA LYS A 30 -5.91 -30.69 34.42
C LYS A 30 -4.58 -30.78 35.18
N SER A 31 -3.69 -31.71 34.81
CA SER A 31 -2.41 -31.92 35.48
C SER A 31 -1.30 -30.96 35.02
N ILE A 32 -1.37 -30.44 33.79
CA ILE A 32 -0.39 -29.46 33.26
C ILE A 32 -0.82 -28.01 33.59
N PHE A 33 -2.11 -27.73 33.82
CA PHE A 33 -2.62 -26.36 34.03
C PHE A 33 -2.77 -25.90 35.49
N ASN A 34 -2.53 -26.76 36.48
CA ASN A 34 -2.42 -26.33 37.88
C ASN A 34 -0.94 -26.25 38.28
N ILE A 35 -0.24 -25.23 37.78
CA ILE A 35 0.76 -24.58 38.61
C ILE A 35 -0.04 -23.59 39.43
N ASP A 36 -0.20 -23.87 40.73
CA ASP A 36 -0.84 -23.00 41.71
C ASP A 36 -0.14 -21.63 41.72
N THR A 37 -0.55 -20.72 40.83
CA THR A 37 -0.29 -19.30 41.03
C THR A 37 -1.30 -18.79 42.04
N PRO A 38 -0.86 -18.29 43.21
CA PRO A 38 -1.78 -17.79 44.23
C PRO A 38 -2.66 -16.67 43.66
N LEU A 39 -3.94 -16.66 44.05
CA LEU A 39 -4.88 -15.63 43.65
C LEU A 39 -4.42 -14.28 44.22
N VAL A 40 -3.87 -13.41 43.37
CA VAL A 40 -3.41 -12.07 43.76
C VAL A 40 -4.59 -11.11 43.70
N THR A 41 -4.87 -10.43 44.81
CA THR A 41 -5.95 -9.43 44.93
C THR A 41 -5.37 -8.06 45.31
N ASN A 42 -6.21 -7.03 45.39
CA ASN A 42 -5.84 -5.72 45.95
C ASN A 42 -5.27 -5.81 47.38
N LEU A 43 -5.56 -6.87 48.13
CA LEU A 43 -5.07 -7.07 49.51
C LEU A 43 -3.73 -7.83 49.55
N SER A 44 -3.29 -8.43 48.45
CA SER A 44 -2.03 -9.18 48.40
C SER A 44 -0.79 -8.28 48.58
N PRO A 45 0.33 -8.83 49.05
CA PRO A 45 1.61 -8.14 49.15
C PRO A 45 2.03 -7.45 47.84
N GLN A 46 2.82 -6.39 47.94
CA GLN A 46 3.27 -5.62 46.76
C GLN A 46 4.14 -6.49 45.82
N ASP A 47 4.97 -7.36 46.39
CA ASP A 47 5.90 -8.17 45.60
C ASP A 47 5.16 -9.22 44.75
N GLU A 48 4.09 -9.83 45.27
CA GLU A 48 3.22 -10.74 44.50
C GLU A 48 2.55 -10.04 43.31
N LYS A 49 2.07 -8.79 43.51
CA LYS A 49 1.50 -7.97 42.43
C LYS A 49 2.52 -7.63 41.35
N ILE A 50 3.74 -7.30 41.76
CA ILE A 50 4.85 -7.00 40.84
C ILE A 50 5.22 -8.26 40.04
N HIS A 51 5.35 -9.41 40.69
CA HIS A 51 5.62 -10.68 40.01
C HIS A 51 4.52 -11.04 39.01
N LEU A 52 3.24 -10.91 39.39
CA LEU A 52 2.12 -11.15 38.48
C LEU A 52 2.18 -10.19 37.27
N PHE A 53 2.38 -8.90 37.50
CA PHE A 53 2.49 -7.89 36.43
C PHE A 53 3.62 -8.23 35.45
N ARG A 54 4.81 -8.57 35.95
CA ARG A 54 5.96 -8.96 35.13
C ARG A 54 5.72 -10.24 34.35
N SER A 55 4.95 -11.17 34.91
CA SER A 55 4.67 -12.44 34.25
C SER A 55 3.75 -12.30 33.04
N LEU A 56 2.89 -11.27 33.02
CA LEU A 56 1.94 -11.00 31.94
C LEU A 56 2.52 -10.02 30.92
N PHE A 57 3.02 -8.88 31.38
CA PHE A 57 3.49 -7.81 30.50
C PHE A 57 4.99 -7.88 30.25
N ARG A 58 5.46 -9.07 29.88
CA ARG A 58 6.87 -9.37 29.64
C ARG A 58 7.28 -9.02 28.20
N GLY A 59 8.43 -8.37 28.06
CA GLY A 59 9.06 -8.08 26.78
C GLY A 59 10.58 -8.12 26.94
N ARG A 60 11.30 -7.20 26.31
CA ARG A 60 12.74 -7.04 26.56
C ARG A 60 13.01 -6.66 28.01
N GLU A 61 13.94 -7.38 28.62
CA GLU A 61 14.36 -7.15 30.02
C GLU A 61 15.60 -6.27 30.13
N ASP A 62 16.36 -6.12 29.04
CA ASP A 62 17.61 -5.37 28.99
C ASP A 62 17.41 -3.86 28.77
N VAL A 63 16.22 -3.43 28.35
CA VAL A 63 15.88 -2.02 28.16
C VAL A 63 14.38 -1.78 28.27
N TYR A 64 13.99 -0.64 28.87
CA TYR A 64 12.61 -0.16 28.85
C TYR A 64 12.50 1.29 28.36
N PRO A 65 11.41 1.63 27.65
CA PRO A 65 11.10 3.01 27.31
C PRO A 65 10.46 3.73 28.50
N ARG A 66 10.97 4.91 28.87
CA ARG A 66 10.42 5.82 29.86
C ARG A 66 9.68 6.97 29.18
N ARG A 67 8.50 7.33 29.69
CA ARG A 67 7.74 8.50 29.24
C ARG A 67 8.45 9.78 29.67
N PHE A 68 8.56 10.73 28.76
CA PHE A 68 9.01 12.08 29.05
C PHE A 68 7.98 13.13 28.61
N GLU A 69 8.04 14.28 29.25
CA GLU A 69 7.22 15.45 28.93
C GLU A 69 8.13 16.68 28.97
N SER A 70 8.27 17.34 27.82
CA SER A 70 9.15 18.50 27.69
C SER A 70 8.46 19.74 28.25
N LEU A 71 9.00 20.29 29.33
CA LEU A 71 8.51 21.54 29.94
C LEU A 71 8.63 22.74 28.99
N ARG A 72 9.56 22.71 28.02
CA ARG A 72 9.81 23.80 27.07
C ARG A 72 8.87 23.79 25.85
N THR A 73 8.38 22.62 25.45
CA THR A 73 7.65 22.45 24.17
C THR A 73 6.31 21.75 24.31
N GLY A 74 5.95 21.27 25.50
CA GLY A 74 4.73 20.50 25.76
C GLY A 74 4.69 19.13 25.05
N LYS A 75 5.74 18.74 24.33
CA LYS A 75 5.80 17.47 23.61
C LYS A 75 5.96 16.32 24.61
N THR A 76 5.15 15.28 24.41
CA THR A 76 5.19 14.05 25.19
C THR A 76 5.66 12.90 24.30
N GLY A 77 6.38 11.94 24.87
CA GLY A 77 6.90 10.80 24.13
C GLY A 77 7.51 9.74 25.03
N TYR A 78 8.05 8.69 24.41
CA TYR A 78 8.78 7.62 25.08
C TYR A 78 10.19 7.54 24.53
N GLN A 79 11.15 7.25 25.41
CA GLN A 79 12.57 7.10 25.05
C GLN A 79 13.22 5.99 25.89
N PRO A 80 14.22 5.26 25.36
CA PRO A 80 14.90 4.22 26.12
C PRO A 80 15.61 4.81 27.35
N ALA A 81 15.43 4.18 28.51
CA ALA A 81 16.10 4.54 29.75
C ALA A 81 17.58 4.14 29.69
N CYS A 82 18.48 5.10 29.88
CA CYS A 82 19.93 4.92 29.79
C CYS A 82 20.60 5.58 30.99
N ARG A 83 21.62 4.93 31.58
CA ARG A 83 22.38 5.51 32.71
C ARG A 83 23.16 6.76 32.29
N ASN A 84 23.68 6.75 31.06
CA ASN A 84 24.45 7.85 30.49
C ASN A 84 23.59 9.02 30.02
N GLU A 85 22.28 8.99 30.27
CA GLU A 85 21.36 10.02 29.80
C GLU A 85 21.67 11.38 30.45
N TRP A 86 21.87 12.42 29.63
CA TRP A 86 22.17 13.81 30.04
C TRP A 86 23.56 14.07 30.64
N ILE A 87 24.49 13.12 30.55
CA ILE A 87 25.91 13.37 30.83
C ILE A 87 26.54 14.01 29.59
N GLU A 88 26.87 15.31 29.63
CA GLU A 88 27.26 16.12 28.46
C GLU A 88 28.47 15.56 27.68
N GLU A 89 29.42 14.93 28.37
CA GLU A 89 30.62 14.33 27.76
C GLU A 89 30.35 12.98 27.06
N ILE A 90 29.32 12.24 27.50
CA ILE A 90 29.07 10.85 27.09
C ILE A 90 27.87 10.75 26.15
N CYS A 91 26.79 11.50 26.42
CA CYS A 91 25.52 11.43 25.70
C CYS A 91 25.27 12.72 24.91
N LYS A 92 25.44 12.61 23.58
CA LYS A 92 25.30 13.73 22.64
C LYS A 92 23.84 14.02 22.22
N LYS A 93 22.84 13.74 23.06
CA LYS A 93 21.43 14.12 22.76
C LYS A 93 21.32 15.66 22.67
N PRO A 94 20.55 16.24 21.73
CA PRO A 94 19.70 15.60 20.72
C PRO A 94 20.39 15.38 19.35
N LYS A 95 21.71 15.58 19.23
CA LYS A 95 22.43 15.52 17.94
C LYS A 95 22.53 14.10 17.36
N ILE A 96 22.57 13.07 18.22
CA ILE A 96 22.65 11.65 17.83
C ILE A 96 21.48 10.88 18.44
N SER A 97 20.93 9.91 17.68
CA SER A 97 19.85 9.05 18.15
C SER A 97 20.38 7.99 19.13
N CYS A 98 19.59 7.57 20.12
CA CYS A 98 19.98 6.49 21.04
C CYS A 98 20.24 5.14 20.34
N LYS A 99 19.85 4.98 19.07
CA LYS A 99 20.14 3.77 18.29
C LYS A 99 21.57 3.76 17.76
N ASP A 100 22.12 4.94 17.50
CA ASP A 100 23.43 5.14 16.85
C ASP A 100 24.51 5.62 17.84
N CYS A 101 24.20 5.63 19.14
CA CYS A 101 25.14 6.02 20.20
C CYS A 101 26.14 4.89 20.46
N GLU A 102 27.43 5.18 20.56
CA GLU A 102 28.45 4.17 20.90
C GLU A 102 28.58 3.93 22.42
N ASN A 103 28.08 4.86 23.25
CA ASN A 103 28.15 4.81 24.72
C ASN A 103 26.82 4.38 25.36
N GLN A 104 26.15 3.37 24.79
CA GLN A 104 24.85 2.88 25.26
C GLN A 104 25.01 2.06 26.55
N GLU A 105 24.38 2.53 27.65
CA GLU A 105 24.25 1.77 28.89
C GLU A 105 22.78 1.77 29.33
N PHE A 106 21.99 0.87 28.74
CA PHE A 106 20.55 0.79 29.03
C PHE A 106 20.28 0.18 30.38
N LEU A 107 19.22 0.67 31.03
CA LEU A 107 18.78 0.15 32.32
C LEU A 107 17.85 -1.05 32.13
N PRO A 108 18.11 -2.18 32.82
CA PRO A 108 17.24 -3.35 32.76
C PRO A 108 15.93 -3.12 33.50
N VAL A 109 14.93 -3.94 33.20
CA VAL A 109 13.65 -3.96 33.90
C VAL A 109 13.80 -4.72 35.22
N THR A 110 13.82 -3.99 36.33
CA THR A 110 13.85 -4.54 37.71
C THR A 110 12.49 -4.44 38.41
N ASP A 111 12.32 -5.15 39.52
CA ASP A 111 11.05 -5.13 40.29
C ASP A 111 10.77 -3.74 40.84
N GLU A 112 11.81 -3.01 41.16
CA GLU A 112 11.77 -1.61 41.55
C GLU A 112 11.27 -0.70 40.42
N VAL A 113 11.69 -0.91 39.17
CA VAL A 113 11.17 -0.16 38.01
C VAL A 113 9.66 -0.36 37.84
N ILE A 114 9.16 -1.59 38.05
CA ILE A 114 7.73 -1.88 38.00
C ILE A 114 6.99 -1.24 39.18
N ARG A 115 7.58 -1.30 40.39
CA ARG A 115 7.05 -0.62 41.57
C ARG A 115 6.90 0.88 41.32
N ASN A 116 7.93 1.53 40.78
CA ASN A 116 7.93 2.97 40.48
C ASN A 116 6.90 3.31 39.39
N HIS A 117 6.67 2.42 38.43
CA HIS A 117 5.63 2.58 37.41
C HIS A 117 4.21 2.55 38.02
N LEU A 118 3.94 1.58 38.90
CA LEU A 118 2.63 1.42 39.56
C LEU A 118 2.36 2.55 40.57
N LEU A 119 3.40 3.06 41.23
CA LEU A 119 3.33 4.24 42.10
C LEU A 119 3.28 5.55 41.30
N GLY A 120 3.75 5.54 40.04
CA GLY A 120 3.85 6.70 39.16
C GLY A 120 4.95 7.70 39.54
N ILE A 121 5.82 7.36 40.49
CA ILE A 121 6.90 8.19 41.03
C ILE A 121 8.12 7.30 41.28
N ASN A 122 9.32 7.83 41.03
CA ASN A 122 10.56 7.21 41.47
C ASN A 122 11.01 7.85 42.81
N PRO A 123 11.01 7.11 43.93
CA PRO A 123 11.38 7.65 45.25
C PRO A 123 12.80 8.24 45.30
N ASP A 124 13.74 7.65 44.55
CA ASP A 124 15.15 8.05 44.54
C ASP A 124 15.43 9.24 43.62
N GLU A 125 14.43 9.71 42.87
CA GLU A 125 14.58 10.81 41.94
C GLU A 125 14.03 12.12 42.54
N PRO A 126 14.88 13.13 42.81
CA PRO A 126 14.47 14.38 43.45
C PRO A 126 13.50 15.20 42.59
N SER A 127 13.38 14.89 41.30
CA SER A 127 12.59 15.62 40.32
C SER A 127 11.07 15.47 40.51
N LYS A 128 10.59 14.52 41.34
CA LYS A 128 9.16 14.14 41.53
C LYS A 128 8.37 14.01 40.21
N ARG A 129 9.05 13.75 39.08
CA ARG A 129 8.43 13.62 37.77
C ARG A 129 7.62 12.33 37.68
N GLU A 130 6.61 12.34 36.81
CA GLU A 130 5.81 11.15 36.55
C GLU A 130 6.72 10.02 36.03
N PHE A 131 6.69 8.89 36.72
CA PHE A 131 7.41 7.69 36.33
C PHE A 131 6.45 6.71 35.65
N THR A 132 6.44 6.74 34.32
CA THR A 132 5.66 5.81 33.50
C THR A 132 6.58 5.15 32.49
N ILE A 133 6.50 3.82 32.38
CA ILE A 133 7.29 3.02 31.44
C ILE A 133 6.38 2.41 30.38
N GLY A 134 6.97 2.02 29.25
CA GLY A 134 6.38 1.09 28.30
C GLY A 134 7.15 -0.22 28.27
N VAL A 135 6.89 -1.03 27.26
CA VAL A 135 7.57 -2.30 27.01
C VAL A 135 7.87 -2.45 25.52
N TYR A 136 9.03 -3.02 25.21
CA TYR A 136 9.36 -3.51 23.87
C TYR A 136 8.96 -4.99 23.79
N PRO A 137 7.88 -5.35 23.07
CA PRO A 137 7.30 -6.69 23.08
C PRO A 137 8.06 -7.70 22.20
N LEU A 138 8.89 -7.22 21.26
CA LEU A 138 9.67 -8.08 20.39
C LEU A 138 11.03 -8.38 21.04
N LEU A 139 11.29 -9.66 21.29
CA LEU A 139 12.55 -10.16 21.83
C LEU A 139 13.65 -10.22 20.74
N LEU A 140 14.90 -10.40 21.18
CA LEU A 140 16.06 -10.46 20.28
C LEU A 140 16.05 -11.69 19.35
N ASP A 141 15.35 -12.75 19.75
CA ASP A 141 15.13 -13.98 18.99
C ASP A 141 13.85 -13.92 18.12
N GLU A 142 13.27 -12.74 17.94
CA GLU A 142 12.08 -12.49 17.12
C GLU A 142 10.78 -13.15 17.66
N THR A 143 10.78 -13.51 18.94
CA THR A 143 9.60 -14.01 19.66
C THR A 143 8.92 -12.94 20.53
N CYS A 144 7.69 -13.21 20.99
CA CYS A 144 6.94 -12.35 21.91
C CYS A 144 6.08 -13.16 22.89
N TRP A 145 5.80 -12.56 24.05
CA TRP A 145 4.98 -13.15 25.13
C TRP A 145 3.51 -12.79 25.06
N PHE A 146 3.17 -11.76 24.29
CA PHE A 146 1.80 -11.32 24.08
C PHE A 146 1.63 -10.70 22.70
N LEU A 147 0.36 -10.57 22.28
CA LEU A 147 -0.08 -9.77 21.16
C LEU A 147 -1.09 -8.73 21.68
N ALA A 148 -0.84 -7.45 21.45
CA ALA A 148 -1.78 -6.39 21.77
C ALA A 148 -2.31 -5.73 20.49
N ALA A 149 -3.62 -5.52 20.41
CA ALA A 149 -4.28 -4.81 19.32
C ALA A 149 -4.73 -3.43 19.80
N ASP A 150 -4.37 -2.39 19.05
CA ASP A 150 -4.64 -0.99 19.40
C ASP A 150 -5.88 -0.49 18.65
N PHE A 151 -6.88 0.00 19.40
CA PHE A 151 -8.11 0.56 18.88
C PHE A 151 -8.32 1.98 19.41
N ASP A 152 -8.23 2.97 18.53
CA ASP A 152 -8.37 4.41 18.82
C ASP A 152 -9.48 5.04 17.95
N LYS A 153 -10.10 6.16 18.38
CA LYS A 153 -11.18 6.94 17.68
C LYS A 153 -12.61 6.64 18.18
N SER A 154 -13.61 7.27 17.57
CA SER A 154 -15.01 7.32 18.07
C SER A 154 -15.75 5.98 18.09
N SER A 155 -15.42 5.02 17.22
CA SER A 155 -16.10 3.71 17.11
C SER A 155 -15.42 2.58 17.90
N TRP A 156 -14.40 2.87 18.72
CA TRP A 156 -13.55 1.84 19.34
C TRP A 156 -14.32 0.80 20.17
N MET A 157 -15.41 1.19 20.85
CA MET A 157 -16.21 0.25 21.66
C MET A 157 -16.94 -0.78 20.78
N GLU A 158 -17.48 -0.36 19.63
CA GLU A 158 -18.20 -1.24 18.72
C GLU A 158 -17.25 -2.24 18.05
N ASP A 159 -16.11 -1.74 17.59
CA ASP A 159 -15.05 -2.54 16.96
C ASP A 159 -14.48 -3.59 17.93
N ILE A 160 -14.21 -3.20 19.18
CA ILE A 160 -13.74 -4.13 20.23
C ILE A 160 -14.82 -5.14 20.58
N SER A 161 -16.09 -4.75 20.71
CA SER A 161 -17.18 -5.69 21.01
C SER A 161 -17.33 -6.75 19.91
N ALA A 162 -17.20 -6.36 18.65
CA ALA A 162 -17.18 -7.28 17.52
C ALA A 162 -15.97 -8.23 17.59
N PHE A 163 -14.78 -7.69 17.86
CA PHE A 163 -13.55 -8.46 17.97
C PHE A 163 -13.60 -9.48 19.12
N PHE A 164 -14.15 -9.08 20.28
CA PHE A 164 -14.39 -9.95 21.43
C PHE A 164 -15.25 -11.17 21.07
N LYS A 165 -16.36 -10.96 20.35
CA LYS A 165 -17.27 -12.04 19.93
C LYS A 165 -16.57 -13.04 19.02
N THR A 166 -15.75 -12.56 18.10
CA THR A 166 -14.96 -13.44 17.22
C THR A 166 -13.94 -14.24 18.01
N CYS A 167 -13.16 -13.59 18.87
CA CYS A 167 -12.17 -14.27 19.71
C CYS A 167 -12.80 -15.36 20.59
N ARG A 168 -13.98 -15.09 21.18
CA ARG A 168 -14.76 -16.08 21.93
C ARG A 168 -15.15 -17.29 21.10
N SER A 169 -15.60 -17.09 19.86
CA SER A 169 -15.95 -18.22 19.00
C SER A 169 -14.78 -19.13 18.64
N TYR A 170 -13.55 -18.61 18.74
CA TYR A 170 -12.31 -19.38 18.54
C TYR A 170 -11.62 -19.77 19.85
N ASN A 171 -12.27 -19.56 21.01
CA ASN A 171 -11.73 -19.81 22.35
C ASN A 171 -10.37 -19.11 22.61
N VAL A 172 -10.23 -17.88 22.10
CA VAL A 172 -9.05 -17.03 22.33
C VAL A 172 -9.29 -16.17 23.57
N PRO A 173 -8.52 -16.35 24.67
CA PRO A 173 -8.60 -15.50 25.85
C PRO A 173 -8.02 -14.12 25.54
N LEU A 174 -8.62 -13.10 26.15
CA LEU A 174 -8.31 -11.70 25.86
C LEU A 174 -8.58 -10.82 27.09
N ALA A 175 -7.85 -9.72 27.18
CA ALA A 175 -8.04 -8.70 28.21
C ALA A 175 -8.15 -7.32 27.56
N LEU A 176 -9.16 -6.54 27.94
CA LEU A 176 -9.36 -5.19 27.43
C LEU A 176 -8.87 -4.15 28.43
N GLU A 177 -7.93 -3.32 28.00
CA GLU A 177 -7.45 -2.16 28.73
C GLU A 177 -7.98 -0.88 28.07
N ARG A 178 -8.45 0.09 28.87
CA ARG A 178 -8.75 1.43 28.37
C ARG A 178 -7.48 2.23 28.12
N SER A 179 -7.35 2.89 26.98
CA SER A 179 -6.22 3.76 26.66
C SER A 179 -6.02 4.89 27.69
N ARG A 180 -4.81 5.48 27.71
CA ARG A 180 -4.47 6.61 28.59
C ARG A 180 -5.38 7.83 28.38
N SER A 181 -5.84 8.07 27.16
CA SER A 181 -6.70 9.21 26.81
C SER A 181 -8.18 8.97 27.13
N GLY A 182 -8.58 7.71 27.34
CA GLY A 182 -9.97 7.28 27.47
C GLY A 182 -10.75 7.20 26.16
N LYS A 183 -10.12 7.51 25.01
CA LYS A 183 -10.75 7.56 23.67
C LYS A 183 -10.33 6.38 22.76
N GLY A 184 -10.02 5.26 23.38
CA GLY A 184 -9.49 4.05 22.75
C GLY A 184 -9.23 2.95 23.78
N GLY A 185 -8.80 1.78 23.33
CA GLY A 185 -8.47 0.64 24.18
C GLY A 185 -7.50 -0.34 23.51
N HIS A 186 -6.75 -1.06 24.33
CA HIS A 186 -5.85 -2.12 23.89
C HIS A 186 -6.44 -3.49 24.25
N VAL A 187 -6.46 -4.40 23.28
CA VAL A 187 -6.87 -5.79 23.50
C VAL A 187 -5.63 -6.67 23.56
N TRP A 188 -5.40 -7.32 24.71
CA TRP A 188 -4.22 -8.12 25.00
C TRP A 188 -4.54 -9.63 24.90
N ILE A 189 -3.65 -10.38 24.24
CA ILE A 189 -3.66 -11.85 24.17
C ILE A 189 -2.31 -12.34 24.69
N PHE A 190 -2.30 -13.17 25.73
CA PHE A 190 -1.08 -13.64 26.39
C PHE A 190 -0.74 -15.09 26.02
N PHE A 191 0.55 -15.40 25.95
CA PHE A 191 1.06 -16.73 25.63
C PHE A 191 1.74 -17.38 26.85
N VAL A 192 1.64 -18.70 26.95
CA VAL A 192 2.30 -19.49 28.01
C VAL A 192 3.81 -19.52 27.82
N GLU A 193 4.24 -19.53 26.56
CA GLU A 193 5.63 -19.62 26.12
C GLU A 193 5.86 -18.57 25.02
N PRO A 194 7.11 -18.13 24.78
CA PRO A 194 7.38 -17.17 23.72
C PRO A 194 7.10 -17.81 22.36
N ILE A 195 6.32 -17.13 21.53
CA ILE A 195 6.01 -17.58 20.16
C ILE A 195 6.60 -16.59 19.16
N SER A 196 6.87 -17.04 17.94
CA SER A 196 7.32 -16.13 16.87
C SER A 196 6.33 -14.98 16.68
N ALA A 197 6.83 -13.74 16.60
CA ALA A 197 6.01 -12.56 16.35
C ALA A 197 5.19 -12.68 15.06
N ALA A 198 5.72 -13.38 14.05
CA ALA A 198 5.01 -13.67 12.81
C ALA A 198 3.78 -14.57 13.04
N LEU A 199 3.90 -15.58 13.91
CA LEU A 199 2.79 -16.47 14.24
C LEU A 199 1.71 -15.73 15.05
N ALA A 200 2.13 -14.95 16.04
CA ALA A 200 1.22 -14.10 16.83
C ALA A 200 0.43 -13.14 15.93
N ARG A 201 1.12 -12.45 15.01
CA ARG A 201 0.46 -11.54 14.07
C ARG A 201 -0.46 -12.24 13.08
N LYS A 202 -0.11 -13.44 12.60
CA LYS A 202 -1.00 -14.26 11.76
C LYS A 202 -2.30 -14.58 12.48
N LEU A 203 -2.23 -14.93 13.78
CA LEU A 203 -3.42 -15.13 14.62
C LEU A 203 -4.27 -13.84 14.71
N GLY A 204 -3.65 -12.71 15.04
CA GLY A 204 -4.34 -11.42 15.13
C GLY A 204 -5.02 -11.03 13.81
N SER A 205 -4.29 -11.10 12.70
CA SER A 205 -4.81 -10.82 11.36
C SER A 205 -5.95 -11.73 10.96
N PHE A 206 -5.89 -13.02 11.31
CA PHE A 206 -6.99 -13.95 11.10
C PHE A 206 -8.24 -13.54 11.90
N LEU A 207 -8.08 -13.25 13.19
CA LEU A 207 -9.20 -12.84 14.04
C LEU A 207 -9.84 -11.53 13.57
N LEU A 208 -9.05 -10.55 13.12
CA LEU A 208 -9.57 -9.33 12.51
C LEU A 208 -10.37 -9.63 11.25
N THR A 209 -9.83 -10.49 10.37
CA THR A 209 -10.48 -10.87 9.11
C THR A 209 -11.83 -11.52 9.35
N GLU A 210 -11.89 -12.50 10.25
CA GLU A 210 -13.15 -13.17 10.61
C GLU A 210 -14.16 -12.20 11.24
N THR A 211 -13.68 -11.20 11.97
CA THR A 211 -14.55 -10.17 12.53
C THR A 211 -15.14 -9.27 11.45
N MET A 212 -14.32 -8.84 10.49
CA MET A 212 -14.77 -8.08 9.32
C MET A 212 -15.72 -8.89 8.42
N GLU A 213 -15.53 -10.21 8.33
CA GLU A 213 -16.42 -11.10 7.57
C GLU A 213 -17.81 -11.23 8.23
N ARG A 214 -17.86 -11.26 9.57
CA ARG A 214 -19.13 -11.35 10.31
C ARG A 214 -19.88 -10.02 10.40
N ARG A 215 -19.17 -8.89 10.38
CA ARG A 215 -19.75 -7.54 10.43
C ARG A 215 -18.97 -6.55 9.55
N PRO A 216 -19.24 -6.54 8.23
CA PRO A 216 -18.59 -5.60 7.31
C PRO A 216 -19.11 -4.15 7.44
N GLU A 217 -20.26 -3.96 8.10
CA GLU A 217 -20.85 -2.64 8.37
C GLU A 217 -20.02 -1.82 9.37
N ILE A 218 -19.28 -2.51 10.24
CA ILE A 218 -18.35 -1.89 11.18
C ILE A 218 -17.04 -1.70 10.41
N GLY A 219 -16.93 -0.57 9.71
CA GLY A 219 -15.65 -0.14 9.17
C GLY A 219 -14.71 -0.01 10.35
N PHE A 220 -13.77 -0.96 10.49
CA PHE A 220 -12.74 -1.06 11.53
C PHE A 220 -11.75 0.13 11.48
N GLU A 221 -12.28 1.35 11.41
CA GLU A 221 -11.55 2.59 11.33
C GLU A 221 -10.82 2.87 12.64
N SER A 222 -11.26 2.26 13.74
CA SER A 222 -10.61 2.43 15.04
C SER A 222 -9.35 1.60 15.21
N TYR A 223 -9.19 0.50 14.47
CA TYR A 223 -7.98 -0.32 14.54
C TYR A 223 -6.77 0.45 13.97
N ASP A 224 -5.71 0.60 14.77
CA ASP A 224 -4.43 1.19 14.33
C ASP A 224 -3.42 0.10 13.95
N ARG A 225 -3.02 -0.74 14.92
CA ARG A 225 -1.93 -1.72 14.73
C ARG A 225 -1.89 -2.83 15.80
N PHE A 226 -1.11 -3.86 15.51
CA PHE A 226 -0.68 -4.87 16.49
C PHE A 226 0.67 -4.53 17.12
N PHE A 227 0.88 -5.00 18.34
CA PHE A 227 2.16 -5.01 19.05
C PHE A 227 2.50 -6.44 19.47
N PRO A 228 3.66 -6.99 19.05
CA PRO A 228 4.66 -6.39 18.16
C PRO A 228 4.13 -6.13 16.74
N SER A 229 4.53 -5.01 16.14
CA SER A 229 4.05 -4.63 14.79
C SER A 229 4.98 -5.08 13.65
N GLN A 230 6.08 -5.75 13.99
CA GLN A 230 7.13 -6.19 13.08
C GLN A 230 7.51 -7.63 13.42
N ASP A 231 7.81 -8.43 12.39
CA ASP A 231 8.11 -9.87 12.54
C ASP A 231 9.56 -10.12 12.93
N THR A 232 10.45 -9.19 12.57
CA THR A 232 11.91 -9.33 12.72
C THR A 232 12.50 -8.04 13.26
N LEU A 233 13.57 -8.11 14.04
CA LEU A 233 14.22 -6.94 14.63
C LEU A 233 15.35 -6.42 13.69
N PRO A 234 15.31 -5.17 13.20
CA PRO A 234 16.47 -4.57 12.52
C PRO A 234 17.69 -4.48 13.44
N LYS A 235 18.90 -4.72 12.92
CA LYS A 235 20.16 -4.61 13.69
C LYS A 235 20.24 -3.22 14.34
N GLY A 236 20.42 -3.17 15.66
CA GLY A 236 20.49 -1.93 16.45
C GLY A 236 19.14 -1.28 16.78
N SER A 237 18.00 -1.89 16.44
CA SER A 237 16.66 -1.37 16.76
C SER A 237 16.08 -1.99 18.03
N PHE A 238 15.24 -1.25 18.75
CA PHE A 238 14.53 -1.72 19.94
C PHE A 238 13.18 -2.37 19.65
N GLY A 239 12.71 -2.31 18.39
CA GLY A 239 11.34 -2.66 18.04
C GLY A 239 10.36 -1.52 18.32
N ASN A 240 9.06 -1.78 18.17
CA ASN A 240 8.01 -0.82 18.53
C ASN A 240 7.65 -0.97 20.00
N LEU A 241 7.29 0.12 20.66
CA LEU A 241 6.91 0.11 22.08
C LEU A 241 5.39 0.21 22.24
N ILE A 242 4.88 -0.41 23.29
CA ILE A 242 3.54 -0.20 23.82
C ILE A 242 3.66 0.30 25.26
N ALA A 243 2.80 1.23 25.68
CA ALA A 243 2.80 1.71 27.06
C ALA A 243 2.29 0.60 28.00
N GLN A 244 2.88 0.50 29.20
CA GLN A 244 2.42 -0.48 30.18
C GLN A 244 1.10 -0.01 30.83
N PRO A 245 0.18 -0.93 31.19
CA PRO A 245 -1.10 -0.61 31.81
C PRO A 245 -0.97 -0.26 33.30
N LEU A 246 -2.08 0.17 33.93
CA LEU A 246 -2.17 0.52 35.36
C LEU A 246 -1.30 1.71 35.80
N GLN A 247 -1.15 2.70 34.92
CA GLN A 247 -0.39 3.93 35.20
C GLN A 247 -1.08 4.75 36.30
N LYS A 248 -0.37 5.14 37.37
CA LYS A 248 -0.98 5.81 38.55
C LYS A 248 -1.89 6.99 38.21
N LYS A 249 -1.38 8.01 37.49
CA LYS A 249 -2.14 9.24 37.19
C LYS A 249 -3.36 9.00 36.27
N PRO A 250 -3.24 8.26 35.15
CA PRO A 250 -4.41 7.89 34.35
C PRO A 250 -5.40 7.00 35.11
N ARG A 251 -4.91 6.09 35.96
CA ARG A 251 -5.73 5.19 36.76
C ARG A 251 -6.63 5.92 37.75
N GLU A 252 -6.19 7.04 38.32
CA GLU A 252 -7.04 7.92 39.15
C GLU A 252 -8.25 8.49 38.38
N LYS A 253 -8.17 8.55 37.06
CA LYS A 253 -9.26 8.95 36.16
C LYS A 253 -9.98 7.75 35.52
N CYS A 254 -9.78 6.55 36.03
CA CYS A 254 -10.29 5.29 35.47
C CYS A 254 -9.84 5.02 34.02
N ASN A 255 -8.63 5.46 33.65
CA ASN A 255 -7.96 5.14 32.39
C ASN A 255 -6.74 4.23 32.63
N THR A 256 -6.26 3.50 31.62
CA THR A 256 -5.23 2.44 31.76
C THR A 256 -5.64 1.32 32.73
N VAL A 257 -6.94 1.08 32.87
CA VAL A 257 -7.53 0.02 33.68
C VAL A 257 -8.20 -1.02 32.79
N PHE A 258 -8.28 -2.25 33.28
CA PHE A 258 -8.96 -3.35 32.61
C PHE A 258 -10.47 -3.25 32.80
N LEU A 259 -11.18 -3.49 31.69
CA LEU A 259 -12.63 -3.37 31.56
C LEU A 259 -13.26 -4.74 31.31
N ASN A 260 -14.47 -4.92 31.85
CA ASN A 260 -15.33 -6.04 31.51
C ASN A 260 -16.02 -5.84 30.15
N GLU A 261 -16.83 -6.81 29.73
CA GLU A 261 -17.56 -6.78 28.45
C GLU A 261 -18.54 -5.60 28.30
N ASN A 262 -19.00 -5.04 29.42
CA ASN A 262 -19.86 -3.87 29.44
C ASN A 262 -19.06 -2.56 29.49
N PHE A 263 -17.75 -2.61 29.23
CA PHE A 263 -16.81 -1.48 29.28
C PHE A 263 -16.71 -0.82 30.66
N LEU A 264 -17.11 -1.52 31.72
CA LEU A 264 -16.98 -1.08 33.10
C LEU A 264 -15.66 -1.60 33.70
N PRO A 265 -14.91 -0.77 34.45
CA PRO A 265 -13.70 -1.24 35.13
C PRO A 265 -13.98 -2.37 36.11
N TYR A 266 -13.10 -3.38 36.17
CA TYR A 266 -13.17 -4.41 37.21
C TYR A 266 -12.95 -3.78 38.60
N SER A 267 -13.72 -4.25 39.59
CA SER A 267 -13.62 -3.83 41.01
C SER A 267 -12.24 -4.13 41.58
N ASP A 268 -11.71 -5.32 41.29
CA ASP A 268 -10.33 -5.70 41.59
C ASP A 268 -9.57 -6.01 40.29
N GLN A 269 -8.61 -5.13 39.99
CA GLN A 269 -7.77 -5.24 38.79
C GLN A 269 -6.79 -6.41 38.91
N TRP A 270 -6.30 -6.73 40.11
CA TRP A 270 -5.32 -7.80 40.32
C TRP A 270 -5.98 -9.17 40.30
N GLU A 271 -7.19 -9.27 40.85
CA GLU A 271 -8.02 -10.49 40.76
C GLU A 271 -8.31 -10.80 39.28
N PHE A 272 -8.67 -9.80 38.49
CA PHE A 272 -8.85 -9.98 37.06
C PHE A 272 -7.55 -10.43 36.38
N LEU A 273 -6.42 -9.76 36.64
CA LEU A 273 -5.13 -10.13 36.03
C LEU A 273 -4.69 -11.56 36.38
N SER A 274 -4.95 -12.03 37.61
CA SER A 274 -4.64 -13.40 38.01
C SER A 274 -5.56 -14.44 37.35
N SER A 275 -6.77 -14.04 36.95
CA SER A 275 -7.73 -14.90 36.22
C SER A 275 -7.44 -15.03 34.71
N ILE A 276 -6.44 -14.30 34.18
CA ILE A 276 -6.16 -14.29 32.73
C ILE A 276 -5.57 -15.63 32.27
N ASN A 277 -6.32 -16.30 31.40
CA ASN A 277 -5.86 -17.51 30.72
C ASN A 277 -4.85 -17.17 29.61
N ARG A 278 -3.76 -17.93 29.55
CA ARG A 278 -2.71 -17.82 28.52
C ARG A 278 -2.88 -18.90 27.46
N MET A 279 -2.51 -18.59 26.22
CA MET A 279 -2.55 -19.55 25.11
C MET A 279 -1.22 -20.29 24.94
N SER A 280 -1.26 -21.61 24.72
CA SER A 280 -0.08 -22.39 24.32
C SER A 280 0.23 -22.23 22.83
N ARG A 281 1.48 -22.49 22.42
CA ARG A 281 1.88 -22.41 21.00
C ARG A 281 1.03 -23.33 20.10
N ASP A 282 0.78 -24.57 20.53
CA ASP A 282 0.01 -25.56 19.77
C ASP A 282 -1.42 -25.08 19.45
N LYS A 283 -2.07 -24.38 20.40
CA LYS A 283 -3.41 -23.83 20.19
C LYS A 283 -3.38 -22.71 19.14
N VAL A 284 -2.38 -21.84 19.20
CA VAL A 284 -2.20 -20.76 18.22
C VAL A 284 -1.94 -21.34 16.83
N GLU A 285 -1.03 -22.31 16.71
CA GLU A 285 -0.72 -22.96 15.44
C GLU A 285 -1.93 -23.70 14.86
N SER A 286 -2.70 -24.42 15.68
CA SER A 286 -3.94 -25.07 15.23
C SER A 286 -4.95 -24.08 14.65
N ILE A 287 -5.14 -22.91 15.26
CA ILE A 287 -6.07 -21.88 14.76
C ILE A 287 -5.55 -21.31 13.44
N VAL A 288 -4.26 -20.94 13.37
CA VAL A 288 -3.65 -20.38 12.16
C VAL A 288 -3.63 -21.40 11.01
N ASN A 289 -3.36 -22.67 11.28
CA ASN A 289 -3.35 -23.73 10.27
C ASN A 289 -4.75 -24.02 9.74
N LYS A 290 -5.79 -24.03 10.60
CA LYS A 290 -7.19 -24.12 10.16
C LYS A 290 -7.57 -22.94 9.26
N ALA A 291 -7.09 -21.73 9.58
CA ALA A 291 -7.30 -20.55 8.76
C ALA A 291 -6.63 -20.64 7.38
N LEU A 292 -5.38 -21.13 7.34
CA LEU A 292 -4.62 -21.34 6.11
C LEU A 292 -5.28 -22.39 5.21
N LEU A 293 -5.75 -23.51 5.79
CA LEU A 293 -6.47 -24.57 5.07
C LEU A 293 -7.81 -24.11 4.49
N HIS A 294 -8.46 -23.11 5.11
CA HIS A 294 -9.68 -22.49 4.58
C HIS A 294 -9.41 -21.35 3.58
N GLY A 295 -8.15 -21.06 3.24
CA GLY A 295 -7.79 -19.98 2.31
C GLY A 295 -8.17 -18.58 2.83
N ARG A 296 -8.28 -18.43 4.16
CA ARG A 296 -8.79 -17.21 4.81
C ARG A 296 -7.70 -16.24 5.26
N VAL A 297 -6.43 -16.60 5.06
CA VAL A 297 -5.31 -15.70 5.27
C VAL A 297 -5.09 -14.89 3.99
N PHE A 298 -5.66 -13.68 3.94
CA PHE A 298 -5.43 -12.60 2.97
C PHE A 298 -4.84 -13.00 1.60
N ASP A 299 -5.66 -13.64 0.76
CA ASP A 299 -5.34 -13.80 -0.66
C ASP A 299 -5.84 -12.57 -1.44
N VAL A 300 -5.35 -11.39 -1.06
CA VAL A 300 -5.51 -10.15 -1.85
C VAL A 300 -4.45 -10.18 -2.94
N LYS A 301 -4.82 -9.85 -4.18
CA LYS A 301 -3.94 -9.88 -5.36
C LYS A 301 -2.55 -9.32 -5.02
N LYS A 302 -1.52 -10.18 -5.12
CA LYS A 302 -0.12 -9.74 -5.10
C LYS A 302 0.13 -8.89 -6.35
N VAL A 303 0.78 -7.76 -6.18
CA VAL A 303 1.03 -6.81 -7.27
C VAL A 303 1.92 -7.39 -8.36
N ASP A 304 2.68 -8.45 -8.08
CA ASP A 304 3.58 -9.09 -9.04
C ASP A 304 2.91 -10.10 -9.99
N THR A 305 1.60 -10.29 -9.95
CA THR A 305 0.91 -11.27 -10.82
C THR A 305 0.15 -10.61 -11.97
N ILE A 306 0.87 -10.20 -13.02
CA ILE A 306 0.33 -10.40 -14.38
C ILE A 306 0.83 -11.74 -14.94
N ASP A 307 1.93 -12.30 -14.41
CA ASP A 307 2.46 -13.63 -14.75
C ASP A 307 3.27 -14.25 -13.57
N ALA A 308 2.81 -14.14 -12.31
CA ALA A 308 3.40 -14.93 -11.23
C ALA A 308 2.62 -16.23 -11.09
N GLU A 309 3.14 -17.21 -11.81
CA GLU A 309 2.89 -18.63 -11.66
C GLU A 309 2.84 -19.01 -10.17
N ILE A 310 1.72 -19.62 -9.76
CA ILE A 310 1.76 -20.58 -8.66
C ILE A 310 2.79 -21.63 -9.09
N GLU A 311 3.75 -21.95 -8.24
CA GLU A 311 4.74 -22.99 -8.52
C GLU A 311 4.04 -24.22 -9.14
N PRO A 312 4.45 -24.69 -10.34
CA PRO A 312 3.66 -25.64 -11.13
C PRO A 312 3.25 -26.92 -10.39
N TRP A 313 4.05 -27.34 -9.41
CA TRP A 313 3.81 -28.54 -8.58
C TRP A 313 2.76 -28.35 -7.49
N MET A 314 2.31 -27.12 -7.22
CA MET A 314 1.22 -26.83 -6.28
C MET A 314 -0.16 -26.69 -6.95
N LEU A 315 -0.23 -26.80 -8.29
CA LEU A 315 -1.49 -26.76 -9.02
C LEU A 315 -2.17 -28.14 -9.00
N PRO A 316 -3.48 -28.23 -8.70
CA PRO A 316 -4.21 -29.48 -8.90
C PRO A 316 -4.18 -29.87 -10.39
N PRO A 317 -4.21 -31.17 -10.73
CA PRO A 317 -4.15 -31.66 -12.12
C PRO A 317 -5.20 -31.02 -13.05
N SER A 318 -6.32 -30.58 -12.50
CA SER A 318 -7.41 -29.92 -13.24
C SER A 318 -7.15 -28.45 -13.58
N ARG A 319 -6.10 -27.81 -13.01
CA ARG A 319 -5.86 -26.35 -13.03
C ARG A 319 -7.04 -25.49 -12.56
N LYS A 320 -8.10 -26.09 -11.97
CA LYS A 320 -9.26 -25.38 -11.43
C LYS A 320 -9.01 -25.07 -9.95
N ARG A 321 -9.22 -23.81 -9.56
CA ARG A 321 -9.26 -23.43 -8.13
C ARG A 321 -10.40 -24.21 -7.46
N LYS A 322 -10.15 -24.80 -6.28
CA LYS A 322 -11.21 -25.40 -5.47
C LYS A 322 -12.20 -24.28 -5.11
N GLU A 323 -13.45 -24.43 -5.52
CA GLU A 323 -14.53 -23.50 -5.20
C GLU A 323 -14.61 -23.34 -3.67
N LEU A 324 -14.57 -22.09 -3.20
CA LEU A 324 -14.75 -21.76 -1.79
C LEU A 324 -16.13 -22.26 -1.36
N LYS A 325 -16.17 -23.22 -0.42
CA LYS A 325 -17.43 -23.69 0.15
C LYS A 325 -18.13 -22.52 0.86
N ILE A 326 -19.29 -22.17 0.34
CA ILE A 326 -20.14 -21.06 0.81
C ILE A 326 -20.57 -21.31 2.25
N THR A 327 -20.53 -20.27 3.07
CA THR A 327 -21.19 -20.23 4.38
C THR A 327 -22.23 -19.11 4.36
N GLY A 328 -23.50 -19.46 4.11
CA GLY A 328 -24.65 -18.54 4.21
C GLY A 328 -25.60 -18.58 3.00
N PRO A 329 -26.86 -18.10 3.15
CA PRO A 329 -27.81 -17.99 2.04
C PRO A 329 -27.34 -16.91 1.07
N LEU A 330 -27.10 -17.26 -0.19
CA LEU A 330 -26.76 -16.29 -1.23
C LEU A 330 -28.03 -15.71 -1.85
N PRO A 331 -28.04 -14.43 -2.25
CA PRO A 331 -29.17 -13.83 -2.95
C PRO A 331 -29.35 -14.48 -4.33
N GLU A 332 -30.59 -14.74 -4.74
CA GLU A 332 -30.88 -15.29 -6.09
C GLU A 332 -30.62 -14.27 -7.19
N GLN A 333 -30.78 -12.98 -6.89
CA GLN A 333 -30.60 -11.88 -7.81
C GLN A 333 -29.93 -10.69 -7.13
N VAL A 334 -28.99 -10.05 -7.83
CA VAL A 334 -28.35 -8.80 -7.40
C VAL A 334 -28.50 -7.75 -8.50
N LYS A 335 -28.86 -6.53 -8.11
CA LYS A 335 -28.95 -5.38 -9.00
C LYS A 335 -27.64 -4.60 -9.04
N LEU A 336 -27.10 -4.41 -10.24
CA LEU A 336 -25.93 -3.57 -10.49
C LEU A 336 -26.36 -2.28 -11.19
N THR A 337 -26.08 -1.12 -10.59
CA THR A 337 -26.29 0.17 -11.24
C THR A 337 -24.96 0.69 -11.75
N LEU A 338 -24.79 0.75 -13.08
CA LEU A 338 -23.58 1.26 -13.72
C LEU A 338 -23.70 2.77 -13.89
N ASN A 339 -22.73 3.53 -13.38
CA ASN A 339 -22.59 4.97 -13.60
C ASN A 339 -21.08 5.28 -13.70
N ASN A 340 -20.58 6.28 -12.99
CA ASN A 340 -19.15 6.51 -12.81
C ASN A 340 -18.45 5.35 -12.05
N GLN A 341 -19.21 4.59 -11.26
CA GLN A 341 -18.78 3.35 -10.61
C GLN A 341 -19.88 2.28 -10.76
N ILE A 342 -19.57 1.06 -10.34
CA ILE A 342 -20.55 -0.02 -10.21
C ILE A 342 -21.13 0.09 -8.80
N TYR A 343 -22.40 0.46 -8.70
CA TYR A 343 -23.10 0.56 -7.42
C TYR A 343 -23.91 -0.71 -7.15
N ILE A 344 -23.73 -1.24 -5.95
CA ILE A 344 -24.41 -2.44 -5.46
C ILE A 344 -25.12 -2.09 -4.15
N ASP A 345 -26.39 -2.44 -4.02
CA ASP A 345 -27.15 -2.20 -2.78
C ASP A 345 -26.66 -3.12 -1.66
N LYS A 346 -26.35 -2.54 -0.49
CA LYS A 346 -25.86 -3.30 0.67
C LYS A 346 -26.93 -4.23 1.24
N SER A 347 -28.21 -3.90 1.07
CA SER A 347 -29.33 -4.73 1.56
C SER A 347 -29.56 -6.00 0.71
N GLU A 348 -29.10 -6.00 -0.54
CA GLU A 348 -29.24 -7.12 -1.47
C GLU A 348 -28.09 -8.13 -1.38
N ILE A 349 -27.00 -7.81 -0.65
CA ILE A 349 -25.79 -8.63 -0.60
C ILE A 349 -25.48 -9.11 0.81
N THR A 350 -24.96 -10.33 0.93
CA THR A 350 -24.48 -10.83 2.22
C THR A 350 -23.13 -10.23 2.59
N PRO A 351 -22.80 -10.18 3.89
CA PRO A 351 -21.46 -9.85 4.38
C PRO A 351 -20.32 -10.58 3.67
N PHE A 352 -20.52 -11.87 3.36
CA PHE A 352 -19.55 -12.67 2.62
C PHE A 352 -19.34 -12.14 1.19
N LEU A 353 -20.44 -11.92 0.45
CA LEU A 353 -20.37 -11.43 -0.92
C LEU A 353 -19.78 -10.02 -0.98
N GLN A 354 -20.16 -9.15 -0.03
CA GLN A 354 -19.60 -7.81 0.11
C GLN A 354 -18.08 -7.84 0.26
N ASN A 355 -17.55 -8.72 1.11
CA ASN A 355 -16.10 -8.86 1.29
C ASN A 355 -15.39 -9.36 0.03
N GLN A 356 -15.98 -10.31 -0.71
CA GLN A 356 -15.41 -10.76 -1.99
C GLN A 356 -15.39 -9.63 -3.03
N LEU A 357 -16.44 -8.82 -3.08
CA LEU A 357 -16.51 -7.64 -3.94
C LEU A 357 -15.49 -6.57 -3.57
N ILE A 358 -15.30 -6.31 -2.27
CA ILE A 358 -14.24 -5.41 -1.77
C ILE A 358 -12.86 -5.91 -2.17
N ARG A 359 -12.61 -7.23 -2.10
CA ARG A 359 -11.32 -7.83 -2.50
C ARG A 359 -11.00 -7.62 -3.98
N ILE A 360 -12.00 -7.59 -4.86
CA ILE A 360 -11.80 -7.28 -6.28
C ILE A 360 -11.27 -5.84 -6.46
N ALA A 361 -11.74 -4.91 -5.63
CA ALA A 361 -11.32 -3.50 -5.63
C ALA A 361 -10.13 -3.20 -4.72
N ALA A 362 -9.40 -4.22 -4.24
CA ALA A 362 -8.29 -4.05 -3.32
C ALA A 362 -7.03 -4.79 -3.80
N PHE A 363 -5.86 -4.25 -3.48
CA PHE A 363 -4.57 -4.88 -3.78
C PHE A 363 -3.54 -4.61 -2.68
N GLN A 364 -2.51 -5.46 -2.61
CA GLN A 364 -1.45 -5.32 -1.62
C GLN A 364 -0.61 -4.06 -1.84
N ASN A 365 -0.35 -3.27 -0.79
CA ASN A 365 0.48 -2.07 -0.89
C ASN A 365 1.98 -2.43 -0.99
N PRO A 366 2.63 -2.31 -2.15
CA PRO A 366 4.03 -2.71 -2.32
C PRO A 366 4.98 -1.90 -1.45
N GLU A 367 4.64 -0.65 -1.14
CA GLU A 367 5.46 0.19 -0.27
C GLU A 367 5.47 -0.31 1.17
N PHE A 368 4.35 -0.87 1.66
CA PHE A 368 4.29 -1.50 2.97
C PHE A 368 5.23 -2.71 3.03
N TYR A 369 5.12 -3.63 2.07
CA TYR A 369 5.93 -4.85 2.05
C TYR A 369 7.41 -4.56 1.78
N LYS A 370 7.73 -3.56 0.94
CA LYS A 370 9.11 -3.08 0.75
C LYS A 370 9.68 -2.47 2.04
N ALA A 371 8.92 -1.64 2.75
CA ALA A 371 9.35 -1.08 4.03
C ALA A 371 9.53 -2.19 5.09
N GLN A 372 8.62 -3.17 5.12
CA GLN A 372 8.73 -4.34 6.00
C GLN A 372 9.98 -5.17 5.69
N ALA A 373 10.24 -5.47 4.41
CA ALA A 373 11.41 -6.24 3.97
C ALA A 373 12.74 -5.49 4.26
N MET A 374 12.75 -4.17 4.08
CA MET A 374 13.90 -3.31 4.40
C MET A 374 14.00 -2.97 5.90
N ARG A 375 13.11 -3.52 6.74
CA ARG A 375 13.05 -3.26 8.20
C ARG A 375 12.93 -1.77 8.57
N LEU A 376 12.28 -1.00 7.70
CA LEU A 376 11.99 0.43 7.89
C LEU A 376 10.63 0.62 8.57
N PRO A 377 10.36 1.78 9.22
CA PRO A 377 9.07 2.06 9.83
C PRO A 377 7.91 1.97 8.82
N THR A 378 6.94 1.11 9.15
CA THR A 378 5.67 0.94 8.41
C THR A 378 4.56 1.85 8.91
N TYR A 379 4.85 2.74 9.87
CA TYR A 379 3.93 3.76 10.38
C TYR A 379 3.34 4.58 9.21
N ASN A 380 2.03 4.78 9.22
CA ASN A 380 1.22 5.42 8.17
C ASN A 380 1.20 4.73 6.78
N LYS A 381 1.64 3.48 6.66
CA LYS A 381 1.49 2.70 5.41
C LYS A 381 0.43 1.62 5.62
N SER A 382 -0.69 1.70 4.90
CA SER A 382 -1.68 0.61 4.91
C SER A 382 -1.10 -0.63 4.22
N GLN A 383 -1.44 -1.83 4.71
CA GLN A 383 -1.00 -3.09 4.09
C GLN A 383 -1.71 -3.36 2.75
N ILE A 384 -2.93 -2.82 2.64
CA ILE A 384 -3.84 -3.00 1.51
C ILE A 384 -4.26 -1.61 1.04
N ILE A 385 -4.29 -1.42 -0.26
CA ILE A 385 -4.90 -0.27 -0.91
C ILE A 385 -6.27 -0.72 -1.41
N SER A 386 -7.31 -0.12 -0.84
CA SER A 386 -8.70 -0.33 -1.21
C SER A 386 -9.17 0.83 -2.08
N CYS A 387 -9.70 0.53 -3.27
CA CYS A 387 -10.21 1.51 -4.22
C CYS A 387 -11.75 1.54 -4.29
N TYR A 388 -12.45 0.82 -3.40
CA TYR A 388 -13.91 0.92 -3.29
C TYR A 388 -14.32 2.15 -2.49
N GLU A 389 -15.53 2.64 -2.73
CA GLU A 389 -16.16 3.69 -1.93
C GLU A 389 -17.34 3.10 -1.15
N ASP A 390 -17.34 3.34 0.16
CA ASP A 390 -18.41 2.89 1.04
C ASP A 390 -19.47 3.99 1.19
N PHE A 391 -20.65 3.80 0.63
CA PHE A 391 -21.79 4.70 0.81
C PHE A 391 -22.75 4.10 1.84
N PRO A 392 -23.61 4.92 2.49
CA PRO A 392 -24.54 4.42 3.52
C PRO A 392 -25.43 3.26 3.05
N LYS A 393 -25.92 3.31 1.80
CA LYS A 393 -26.81 2.27 1.22
C LYS A 393 -26.17 1.45 0.11
N HIS A 394 -25.03 1.88 -0.43
CA HIS A 394 -24.44 1.27 -1.62
C HIS A 394 -22.95 1.03 -1.44
N LEU A 395 -22.44 -0.02 -2.07
CA LEU A 395 -21.01 -0.25 -2.27
C LEU A 395 -20.63 0.25 -3.68
N GLY A 396 -19.69 1.18 -3.76
CA GLY A 396 -19.14 1.69 -5.02
C GLY A 396 -17.86 0.94 -5.39
N ILE A 397 -17.90 0.19 -6.50
CA ILE A 397 -16.75 -0.55 -7.03
C ILE A 397 -16.25 0.14 -8.29
N PRO A 398 -14.92 0.27 -8.50
CA PRO A 398 -14.37 0.83 -9.72
C PRO A 398 -14.88 0.11 -10.99
N ARG A 399 -15.24 0.88 -12.01
CA ARG A 399 -15.92 0.35 -13.21
C ARG A 399 -15.10 -0.66 -14.02
N GLY A 400 -13.78 -0.55 -13.97
CA GLY A 400 -12.88 -1.45 -14.68
C GLY A 400 -12.89 -2.87 -14.12
N CYS A 401 -13.45 -3.07 -12.93
CA CYS A 401 -13.65 -4.37 -12.31
C CYS A 401 -14.94 -5.08 -12.75
N LEU A 402 -15.72 -4.53 -13.70
CA LEU A 402 -17.02 -5.09 -14.12
C LEU A 402 -16.90 -6.56 -14.55
N ASP A 403 -15.90 -6.89 -15.37
CA ASP A 403 -15.69 -8.27 -15.86
C ASP A 403 -15.45 -9.24 -14.69
N GLU A 404 -14.68 -8.81 -13.68
CA GLU A 404 -14.39 -9.62 -12.49
C GLU A 404 -15.60 -9.76 -11.57
N VAL A 405 -16.37 -8.69 -11.37
CA VAL A 405 -17.62 -8.71 -10.60
C VAL A 405 -18.63 -9.64 -11.26
N MET A 406 -18.80 -9.54 -12.58
CA MET A 406 -19.68 -10.43 -13.35
C MET A 406 -19.21 -11.89 -13.27
N GLY A 407 -17.90 -12.13 -13.37
CA GLY A 407 -17.31 -13.46 -13.21
C GLY A 407 -17.56 -14.05 -11.81
N LEU A 408 -17.40 -13.24 -10.77
CA LEU A 408 -17.66 -13.64 -9.39
C LEU A 408 -19.15 -14.00 -9.17
N LEU A 409 -20.07 -13.12 -9.58
CA LEU A 409 -21.52 -13.36 -9.42
C LEU A 409 -21.97 -14.60 -10.20
N LYS A 410 -21.43 -14.80 -11.41
CA LYS A 410 -21.70 -16.00 -12.22
C LYS A 410 -21.16 -17.27 -11.57
N SER A 411 -19.98 -17.21 -10.93
CA SER A 411 -19.41 -18.38 -10.22
C SER A 411 -20.28 -18.84 -9.05
N PHE A 412 -21.08 -17.94 -8.48
CA PHE A 412 -22.04 -18.23 -7.42
C PHE A 412 -23.46 -18.47 -7.93
N ASN A 413 -23.68 -18.58 -9.26
CA ASN A 413 -24.99 -18.74 -9.89
C ASN A 413 -26.02 -17.64 -9.54
N ILE A 414 -25.55 -16.43 -9.24
CA ILE A 414 -26.40 -15.28 -8.90
C ILE A 414 -26.88 -14.62 -10.20
N LYS A 415 -28.19 -14.37 -10.34
CA LYS A 415 -28.73 -13.62 -11.49
C LYS A 415 -28.38 -12.14 -11.35
N VAL A 416 -27.93 -11.51 -12.44
CA VAL A 416 -27.52 -10.10 -12.42
C VAL A 416 -28.50 -9.25 -13.22
N LYS A 417 -29.06 -8.21 -12.59
CA LYS A 417 -29.85 -7.17 -13.27
C LYS A 417 -29.04 -5.91 -13.42
N ILE A 418 -28.67 -5.56 -14.65
CA ILE A 418 -27.88 -4.36 -14.95
C ILE A 418 -28.82 -3.19 -15.24
N ILE A 419 -28.66 -2.08 -14.51
CA ILE A 419 -29.25 -0.78 -14.83
C ILE A 419 -28.12 0.14 -15.27
N ASP A 420 -28.03 0.40 -16.56
CA ASP A 420 -27.02 1.28 -17.12
C ASP A 420 -27.46 2.74 -17.04
N LYS A 421 -26.83 3.52 -16.17
CA LYS A 421 -26.98 4.98 -16.02
C LYS A 421 -25.73 5.73 -16.46
N ARG A 422 -24.81 5.09 -17.18
CA ARG A 422 -23.64 5.75 -17.75
C ARG A 422 -24.08 6.75 -18.81
N TYR A 423 -23.32 7.82 -18.94
CA TYR A 423 -23.57 8.82 -19.96
C TYR A 423 -23.04 8.35 -21.30
N THR A 424 -23.92 8.17 -22.28
CA THR A 424 -23.56 7.68 -23.63
C THR A 424 -22.95 8.77 -24.51
N GLY A 425 -23.06 10.04 -24.11
CA GLY A 425 -22.59 11.19 -24.86
C GLY A 425 -23.62 11.79 -25.82
N THR A 426 -23.31 12.99 -26.30
CA THR A 426 -23.99 13.62 -27.44
C THR A 426 -23.32 13.19 -28.74
N LYS A 427 -24.11 12.92 -29.78
CA LYS A 427 -23.56 12.56 -31.10
C LYS A 427 -22.81 13.75 -31.70
N ILE A 428 -21.63 13.48 -32.24
CA ILE A 428 -20.81 14.44 -32.99
C ILE A 428 -20.59 13.90 -34.41
N ASN A 429 -20.59 14.80 -35.39
CA ASN A 429 -20.30 14.43 -36.77
C ASN A 429 -18.80 14.61 -37.03
N VAL A 430 -18.05 13.51 -37.08
CA VAL A 430 -16.60 13.53 -37.31
C VAL A 430 -16.17 12.31 -38.14
N SER A 431 -15.44 12.56 -39.23
CA SER A 431 -14.85 11.50 -40.07
C SER A 431 -13.34 11.46 -39.90
N PHE A 432 -12.75 10.28 -40.08
CA PHE A 432 -11.30 10.08 -40.05
C PHE A 432 -10.71 10.23 -41.46
N LYS A 433 -9.69 11.08 -41.62
CA LYS A 433 -9.11 11.50 -42.91
C LYS A 433 -8.03 10.57 -43.46
N SER A 434 -7.70 9.48 -42.79
CA SER A 434 -6.54 8.64 -43.13
C SER A 434 -6.86 7.16 -43.00
N GLU A 435 -5.90 6.31 -43.34
CA GLU A 435 -6.01 4.87 -43.12
C GLU A 435 -5.10 4.44 -41.97
N LEU A 436 -5.58 3.51 -41.14
CA LEU A 436 -4.76 2.89 -40.09
C LEU A 436 -3.84 1.84 -40.70
N LEU A 437 -2.64 1.71 -40.14
CA LEU A 437 -1.77 0.57 -40.45
C LEU A 437 -2.45 -0.75 -40.00
N PRO A 438 -2.16 -1.90 -40.60
CA PRO A 438 -2.81 -3.18 -40.24
C PRO A 438 -2.74 -3.50 -38.74
N ASP A 439 -1.58 -3.30 -38.11
CA ASP A 439 -1.42 -3.53 -36.66
C ASP A 439 -2.24 -2.54 -35.81
N GLN A 440 -2.41 -1.31 -36.29
CA GLN A 440 -3.24 -0.28 -35.64
C GLN A 440 -4.72 -0.58 -35.79
N GLN A 441 -5.14 -1.10 -36.95
CA GLN A 441 -6.51 -1.53 -37.22
C GLN A 441 -6.91 -2.69 -36.29
N ALA A 442 -6.06 -3.71 -36.16
CA ALA A 442 -6.28 -4.81 -35.22
C ALA A 442 -6.40 -4.33 -33.76
N ALA A 443 -5.57 -3.35 -33.37
CA ALA A 443 -5.66 -2.73 -32.05
C ALA A 443 -6.99 -1.97 -31.86
N ALA A 444 -7.42 -1.20 -32.86
CA ALA A 444 -8.67 -0.44 -32.82
C ALA A 444 -9.89 -1.37 -32.73
N GLU A 445 -9.95 -2.43 -33.53
CA GLU A 445 -11.05 -3.39 -33.52
C GLU A 445 -11.17 -4.12 -32.18
N SER A 446 -10.04 -4.56 -31.62
CA SER A 446 -10.02 -5.18 -30.29
C SER A 446 -10.51 -4.22 -29.20
N MET A 447 -10.17 -2.93 -29.30
CA MET A 447 -10.63 -1.92 -28.34
C MET A 447 -12.10 -1.54 -28.54
N LEU A 448 -12.62 -1.53 -29.78
CA LEU A 448 -14.02 -1.18 -30.09
C LEU A 448 -15.03 -2.18 -29.54
N TYR A 449 -14.64 -3.45 -29.41
CA TYR A 449 -15.49 -4.49 -28.86
C TYR A 449 -15.88 -4.24 -27.39
N TYR A 450 -15.06 -3.50 -26.64
CA TYR A 450 -15.29 -3.24 -25.22
C TYR A 450 -15.61 -1.76 -24.97
N ASP A 451 -16.48 -1.48 -23.99
CA ASP A 451 -16.75 -0.11 -23.56
C ASP A 451 -15.52 0.53 -22.88
N THR A 452 -14.77 -0.27 -22.12
CA THR A 452 -13.66 0.16 -21.26
C THR A 452 -12.40 -0.68 -21.48
N GLY A 453 -11.23 -0.05 -21.42
CA GLY A 453 -9.96 -0.77 -21.56
C GLY A 453 -8.71 0.07 -21.75
N VAL A 454 -7.55 -0.60 -21.65
CA VAL A 454 -6.23 0.00 -21.87
C VAL A 454 -5.56 -0.56 -23.11
N LEU A 455 -5.03 0.33 -23.95
CA LEU A 455 -4.12 0.03 -25.05
C LEU A 455 -2.67 0.21 -24.57
N SER A 456 -1.95 -0.91 -24.45
CA SER A 456 -0.53 -0.92 -24.07
C SER A 456 0.34 -1.08 -25.32
N ALA A 457 0.96 0.00 -25.79
CA ALA A 457 1.80 -0.01 -26.98
C ALA A 457 2.91 1.05 -26.91
N ALA A 458 4.09 0.80 -27.49
CA ALA A 458 5.19 1.75 -27.44
C ALA A 458 4.83 3.13 -28.05
N THR A 459 5.61 4.16 -27.72
CA THR A 459 5.38 5.55 -28.18
C THR A 459 5.36 5.69 -29.70
N SER A 460 6.11 4.86 -30.44
CA SER A 460 6.16 4.87 -31.91
C SER A 460 4.99 4.15 -32.60
N PHE A 461 4.09 3.50 -31.85
CA PHE A 461 2.98 2.73 -32.43
C PHE A 461 1.91 3.61 -33.09
N GLY A 462 1.85 4.89 -32.72
CA GLY A 462 0.75 5.76 -33.13
C GLY A 462 -0.50 5.62 -32.25
N LYS A 463 -0.33 5.40 -30.93
CA LYS A 463 -1.44 5.33 -29.95
C LYS A 463 -2.45 6.47 -30.10
N THR A 464 -1.97 7.69 -30.32
CA THR A 464 -2.82 8.87 -30.55
C THR A 464 -3.69 8.71 -31.81
N VAL A 465 -3.14 8.17 -32.90
CA VAL A 465 -3.88 7.98 -34.16
C VAL A 465 -4.98 6.93 -33.98
N VAL A 466 -4.66 5.83 -33.30
CA VAL A 466 -5.66 4.79 -32.93
C VAL A 466 -6.77 5.41 -32.09
N ALA A 467 -6.43 6.20 -31.08
CA ALA A 467 -7.43 6.86 -30.23
C ALA A 467 -8.30 7.85 -31.02
N ILE A 468 -7.73 8.62 -31.95
CA ILE A 468 -8.49 9.52 -32.82
C ILE A 468 -9.47 8.73 -33.71
N TYR A 469 -9.02 7.61 -34.28
CA TYR A 469 -9.91 6.70 -35.03
C TYR A 469 -11.04 6.13 -34.14
N MET A 470 -10.73 5.79 -32.89
CA MET A 470 -11.76 5.34 -31.93
C MET A 470 -12.79 6.42 -31.65
N ILE A 471 -12.36 7.69 -31.54
CA ILE A 471 -13.25 8.85 -31.39
C ILE A 471 -14.17 8.96 -32.60
N SER A 472 -13.64 8.85 -33.83
CA SER A 472 -14.46 8.93 -35.03
C SER A 472 -15.47 7.78 -35.12
N LYS A 473 -15.07 6.55 -34.75
CA LYS A 473 -15.98 5.38 -34.76
C LYS A 473 -17.07 5.42 -33.69
N ARG A 474 -16.76 5.97 -32.51
CA ARG A 474 -17.77 6.15 -31.45
C ARG A 474 -18.68 7.35 -31.72
N SER A 475 -18.18 8.38 -32.41
CA SER A 475 -18.93 9.57 -32.85
C SER A 475 -19.73 10.24 -31.72
N VAL A 476 -19.17 10.28 -30.50
CA VAL A 476 -19.77 10.95 -29.34
C VAL A 476 -18.82 11.96 -28.74
N ASN A 477 -19.36 12.93 -28.01
CA ASN A 477 -18.55 13.94 -27.37
C ASN A 477 -17.50 13.33 -26.43
N THR A 478 -16.27 13.82 -26.57
CA THR A 478 -15.07 13.19 -26.02
C THR A 478 -14.23 14.17 -25.21
N LEU A 479 -13.81 13.75 -24.03
CA LEU A 479 -12.81 14.42 -23.21
C LEU A 479 -11.48 13.66 -23.28
N ILE A 480 -10.42 14.36 -23.67
CA ILE A 480 -9.06 13.83 -23.74
C ILE A 480 -8.24 14.41 -22.58
N LEU A 481 -7.78 13.54 -21.70
CA LEU A 481 -7.00 13.87 -20.52
C LEU A 481 -5.51 13.68 -20.79
N VAL A 482 -4.74 14.74 -20.56
CA VAL A 482 -3.28 14.75 -20.66
C VAL A 482 -2.64 15.29 -19.39
N HIS A 483 -1.36 14.97 -19.16
CA HIS A 483 -0.65 15.39 -17.95
C HIS A 483 0.30 16.59 -18.16
N ARG A 484 0.55 17.00 -19.41
CA ARG A 484 1.47 18.09 -19.77
C ARG A 484 0.88 18.98 -20.86
N ARG A 485 1.27 20.26 -20.83
CA ARG A 485 0.91 21.24 -21.85
C ARG A 485 1.37 20.84 -23.25
N GLN A 486 2.58 20.31 -23.41
CA GLN A 486 3.08 19.92 -24.74
C GLN A 486 2.23 18.83 -25.37
N LEU A 487 1.73 17.89 -24.56
CA LEU A 487 0.83 16.84 -25.03
C LEU A 487 -0.53 17.41 -25.43
N LEU A 488 -1.04 18.38 -24.66
CA LEU A 488 -2.27 19.09 -25.02
C LEU A 488 -2.16 19.72 -26.41
N ASP A 489 -1.10 20.51 -26.64
CA ASP A 489 -0.88 21.18 -27.93
C ASP A 489 -0.72 20.16 -29.07
N GLN A 490 -0.02 19.04 -28.83
CA GLN A 490 0.14 17.95 -29.81
C GLN A 490 -1.17 17.23 -30.13
N TRP A 491 -2.03 17.01 -29.13
CA TRP A 491 -3.33 16.38 -29.32
C TRP A 491 -4.25 17.25 -30.16
N ILE A 492 -4.33 18.54 -29.87
CA ILE A 492 -5.13 19.50 -30.65
C ILE A 492 -4.67 19.49 -32.12
N ALA A 493 -3.35 19.56 -32.38
CA ALA A 493 -2.82 19.52 -33.74
C ALA A 493 -3.14 18.20 -34.47
N LYS A 494 -2.98 17.06 -33.78
CA LYS A 494 -3.27 15.74 -34.37
C LYS A 494 -4.76 15.55 -34.65
N LEU A 495 -5.64 16.03 -33.78
CA LEU A 495 -7.08 15.97 -33.97
C LEU A 495 -7.48 16.66 -35.28
N SER A 496 -7.01 17.87 -35.53
CA SER A 496 -7.31 18.60 -36.77
C SER A 496 -6.68 17.98 -38.03
N ASN A 497 -5.53 17.32 -37.88
CA ASN A 497 -4.86 16.63 -39.00
C ASN A 497 -5.61 15.34 -39.41
N PHE A 498 -6.09 14.57 -38.43
CA PHE A 498 -6.65 13.25 -38.68
C PHE A 498 -8.19 13.20 -38.68
N LEU A 499 -8.87 14.23 -38.16
CA LEU A 499 -10.33 14.36 -38.21
C LEU A 499 -10.77 15.51 -39.10
N GLU A 500 -11.97 15.41 -39.65
CA GLU A 500 -12.69 16.49 -40.33
C GLU A 500 -13.25 17.52 -39.35
N ILE A 501 -12.36 18.17 -38.60
CA ILE A 501 -12.70 19.26 -37.67
C ILE A 501 -11.67 20.39 -37.75
N ASP A 502 -12.14 21.63 -37.60
CA ASP A 502 -11.23 22.78 -37.49
C ASP A 502 -10.61 22.82 -36.08
N GLN A 503 -9.37 23.30 -35.98
CA GLN A 503 -8.67 23.44 -34.69
C GLN A 503 -9.42 24.33 -33.70
N ARG A 504 -10.19 25.32 -34.19
CA ARG A 504 -10.98 26.24 -33.37
C ARG A 504 -12.22 25.58 -32.75
N GLU A 505 -12.66 24.45 -33.30
CA GLU A 505 -13.78 23.68 -32.75
C GLU A 505 -13.36 22.74 -31.62
N VAL A 506 -12.06 22.46 -31.48
CA VAL A 506 -11.51 21.64 -30.39
C VAL A 506 -11.37 22.51 -29.15
N GLY A 507 -12.10 22.19 -28.09
CA GLY A 507 -12.00 22.95 -26.86
C GLY A 507 -10.77 22.59 -26.03
N GLN A 508 -10.42 23.53 -25.15
CA GLN A 508 -9.19 23.47 -24.36
C GLN A 508 -9.47 23.80 -22.90
N ILE A 509 -9.01 22.93 -22.00
CA ILE A 509 -9.07 23.15 -20.55
C ILE A 509 -7.68 23.01 -19.93
N GLY A 510 -7.15 24.11 -19.40
CA GLY A 510 -5.82 24.18 -18.81
C GLY A 510 -4.82 24.95 -19.67
N ALA A 511 -3.56 24.98 -19.23
CA ALA A 511 -2.49 25.79 -19.84
C ALA A 511 -2.81 27.31 -19.96
N GLY A 512 -3.66 27.82 -19.07
CA GLY A 512 -4.10 29.22 -19.02
C GLY A 512 -5.31 29.55 -19.89
N ARG A 513 -5.99 28.55 -20.48
CA ARG A 513 -7.24 28.71 -21.23
C ARG A 513 -8.32 27.77 -20.69
N ARG A 514 -9.58 28.21 -20.71
CA ARG A 514 -10.74 27.40 -20.36
C ARG A 514 -11.88 27.72 -21.32
N THR A 515 -11.87 27.05 -22.46
CA THR A 515 -12.86 27.19 -23.53
C THR A 515 -13.29 25.80 -23.98
N PRO A 516 -14.08 25.07 -23.18
CA PRO A 516 -14.63 23.77 -23.57
C PRO A 516 -15.64 23.96 -24.71
N SER A 517 -15.56 23.11 -25.73
CA SER A 517 -16.50 23.07 -26.86
C SER A 517 -17.73 22.22 -26.58
N GLY A 518 -17.62 21.26 -25.64
CA GLY A 518 -18.64 20.24 -25.40
C GLY A 518 -18.70 19.14 -26.47
N LYS A 519 -17.88 19.24 -27.53
CA LYS A 519 -17.74 18.25 -28.60
C LYS A 519 -16.49 17.39 -28.37
N ILE A 520 -15.30 17.89 -28.72
CA ILE A 520 -14.02 17.21 -28.48
C ILE A 520 -13.14 18.20 -27.73
N ASP A 521 -12.82 17.88 -26.49
CA ASP A 521 -12.08 18.76 -25.60
C ASP A 521 -10.80 18.09 -25.10
N VAL A 522 -9.71 18.85 -25.08
CA VAL A 522 -8.41 18.40 -24.55
C VAL A 522 -8.12 19.14 -23.26
N ALA A 523 -7.92 18.39 -22.17
CA ALA A 523 -7.78 18.92 -20.83
C ALA A 523 -6.52 18.42 -20.11
N ILE A 524 -5.86 19.32 -19.39
CA ILE A 524 -4.82 18.92 -18.44
C ILE A 524 -5.52 18.40 -17.18
N ILE A 525 -5.21 17.17 -16.77
CA ILE A 525 -5.86 16.50 -15.61
C ILE A 525 -5.85 17.38 -14.35
N GLN A 526 -4.71 18.02 -14.08
CA GLN A 526 -4.54 18.91 -12.92
C GLN A 526 -5.43 20.16 -12.95
N SER A 527 -5.88 20.60 -14.13
CA SER A 527 -6.78 21.75 -14.27
C SER A 527 -8.24 21.38 -14.02
N LEU A 528 -8.57 20.09 -13.94
CA LEU A 528 -9.93 19.58 -13.70
C LEU A 528 -10.17 19.19 -12.24
N SER A 529 -9.17 19.33 -11.37
CA SER A 529 -9.33 19.08 -9.94
C SER A 529 -8.63 20.14 -9.11
N TRP A 530 -9.37 20.73 -8.16
CA TRP A 530 -8.84 21.68 -7.19
C TRP A 530 -9.20 21.26 -5.77
N LYS A 531 -8.19 21.10 -4.90
CA LYS A 531 -8.36 20.66 -3.51
C LYS A 531 -9.22 19.39 -3.35
N GLY A 532 -9.17 18.47 -4.32
CA GLY A 532 -9.91 17.20 -4.29
C GLY A 532 -11.34 17.28 -4.86
N ILE A 533 -11.82 18.47 -5.23
CA ILE A 533 -13.09 18.66 -5.94
C ILE A 533 -12.80 18.56 -7.43
N VAL A 534 -13.62 17.79 -8.17
CA VAL A 534 -13.52 17.63 -9.63
C VAL A 534 -14.52 18.57 -10.29
N ASP A 535 -14.13 19.19 -11.40
CA ASP A 535 -14.99 20.05 -12.21
C ASP A 535 -16.14 19.22 -12.83
N ASP A 536 -17.38 19.71 -12.70
CA ASP A 536 -18.59 19.02 -13.18
C ASP A 536 -18.54 18.71 -14.68
N VAL A 537 -17.78 19.50 -15.46
CA VAL A 537 -17.57 19.30 -16.90
C VAL A 537 -17.11 17.86 -17.23
N VAL A 538 -16.40 17.19 -16.32
CA VAL A 538 -15.92 15.81 -16.49
C VAL A 538 -17.07 14.79 -16.62
N GLY A 539 -18.25 15.14 -16.10
CA GLY A 539 -19.47 14.35 -16.19
C GLY A 539 -20.20 14.43 -17.53
N ASP A 540 -19.88 15.42 -18.37
CA ASP A 540 -20.66 15.78 -19.55
C ASP A 540 -20.17 15.16 -20.85
N TYR A 541 -19.30 14.15 -20.80
CA TYR A 541 -18.74 13.48 -21.99
C TYR A 541 -19.04 11.99 -22.03
N GLY A 542 -19.46 11.50 -23.20
CA GLY A 542 -19.75 10.07 -23.40
C GLY A 542 -18.51 9.20 -23.55
N HIS A 543 -17.38 9.82 -23.91
CA HIS A 543 -16.11 9.14 -24.13
C HIS A 543 -14.96 9.86 -23.42
N LEU A 544 -14.20 9.11 -22.62
CA LEU A 544 -13.01 9.58 -21.92
C LEU A 544 -11.77 8.88 -22.48
N VAL A 545 -10.80 9.66 -22.94
CA VAL A 545 -9.49 9.17 -23.38
C VAL A 545 -8.43 9.69 -22.44
N ILE A 546 -7.62 8.81 -21.86
CA ILE A 546 -6.56 9.17 -20.92
C ILE A 546 -5.21 8.84 -21.54
N ASP A 547 -4.46 9.87 -21.93
CA ASP A 547 -3.13 9.71 -22.48
C ASP A 547 -2.08 9.62 -21.36
N GLU A 548 -1.11 8.73 -21.56
CA GLU A 548 -0.18 8.28 -20.52
C GLU A 548 -0.89 7.89 -19.22
N CYS A 549 -1.86 6.97 -19.37
CA CYS A 549 -2.74 6.53 -18.29
C CYS A 549 -2.01 5.90 -17.09
N HIS A 550 -0.72 5.57 -17.22
CA HIS A 550 0.11 5.15 -16.10
C HIS A 550 0.19 6.21 -14.98
N HIS A 551 -0.13 7.47 -15.25
CA HIS A 551 -0.20 8.52 -14.23
C HIS A 551 -1.45 8.47 -13.34
N ILE A 552 -2.49 7.69 -13.70
CA ILE A 552 -3.76 7.61 -12.94
C ILE A 552 -3.57 7.05 -11.53
N SER A 553 -2.50 6.28 -11.26
CA SER A 553 -2.19 5.79 -9.91
C SER A 553 -1.98 6.89 -8.86
N ALA A 554 -1.81 8.16 -9.28
CA ALA A 554 -1.81 9.28 -8.35
C ALA A 554 -3.24 9.66 -7.93
N ARG A 555 -3.49 9.83 -6.63
CA ARG A 555 -4.83 10.11 -6.07
C ARG A 555 -5.57 11.27 -6.76
N SER A 556 -4.89 12.38 -7.05
CA SER A 556 -5.53 13.53 -7.71
C SER A 556 -5.97 13.22 -9.14
N PHE A 557 -5.32 12.28 -9.82
CA PHE A 557 -5.63 11.89 -11.19
C PHE A 557 -6.69 10.80 -11.20
N GLU A 558 -6.60 9.86 -10.25
CA GLU A 558 -7.59 8.82 -10.00
C GLU A 558 -8.99 9.42 -9.81
N ILE A 559 -9.13 10.43 -8.94
CA ILE A 559 -10.45 11.03 -8.64
C ILE A 559 -11.09 11.59 -9.93
N VAL A 560 -10.32 12.23 -10.82
CA VAL A 560 -10.87 12.76 -12.09
C VAL A 560 -11.40 11.64 -12.98
N ALA A 561 -10.62 10.57 -13.18
CA ALA A 561 -11.06 9.42 -13.98
C ALA A 561 -12.28 8.72 -13.34
N ARG A 562 -12.28 8.59 -12.02
CA ARG A 562 -13.34 7.94 -11.23
C ARG A 562 -14.66 8.70 -11.27
N GLN A 563 -14.64 10.04 -11.34
CA GLN A 563 -15.86 10.86 -11.37
C GLN A 563 -16.51 10.97 -12.76
N SER A 564 -15.79 10.66 -13.84
CA SER A 564 -16.37 10.73 -15.20
C SER A 564 -17.57 9.80 -15.36
N LYS A 565 -18.67 10.24 -15.94
CA LYS A 565 -19.84 9.37 -16.18
C LYS A 565 -19.81 8.66 -17.53
N ALA A 566 -18.74 8.86 -18.30
CA ALA A 566 -18.59 8.32 -19.65
C ALA A 566 -18.84 6.81 -19.70
N LYS A 567 -19.70 6.38 -20.63
CA LYS A 567 -19.88 4.97 -20.98
C LYS A 567 -18.57 4.38 -21.47
N TYR A 568 -17.86 5.15 -22.29
CA TYR A 568 -16.67 4.74 -23.00
C TYR A 568 -15.42 5.30 -22.31
N VAL A 569 -14.49 4.44 -21.87
CA VAL A 569 -13.25 4.89 -21.20
C VAL A 569 -12.04 4.16 -21.78
N MET A 570 -11.06 4.91 -22.25
CA MET A 570 -9.85 4.36 -22.86
C MET A 570 -8.59 4.92 -22.19
N GLY A 571 -7.66 4.04 -21.85
CA GLY A 571 -6.30 4.41 -21.42
C GLY A 571 -5.28 4.12 -22.50
N LEU A 572 -4.34 5.04 -22.72
CA LEU A 572 -3.21 4.88 -23.62
C LEU A 572 -1.92 4.93 -22.81
N SER A 573 -1.06 3.92 -22.92
CA SER A 573 0.30 4.03 -22.40
C SER A 573 1.27 3.07 -23.05
N ALA A 574 2.57 3.38 -22.97
CA ALA A 574 3.63 2.44 -23.34
C ALA A 574 3.83 1.35 -22.29
N THR A 575 3.78 1.73 -21.01
CA THR A 575 4.06 0.83 -19.88
C THR A 575 3.00 1.01 -18.81
N VAL A 576 2.13 0.03 -18.66
CA VAL A 576 1.13 0.01 -17.59
C VAL A 576 1.74 -0.45 -16.25
N ILE A 577 2.80 -1.26 -16.28
CA ILE A 577 3.48 -1.74 -15.08
C ILE A 577 4.34 -0.61 -14.51
N ARG A 578 4.07 -0.24 -13.26
CA ARG A 578 4.80 0.80 -12.53
C ARG A 578 5.76 0.20 -11.51
N LYS A 579 6.88 0.88 -11.27
CA LYS A 579 7.90 0.50 -10.27
C LYS A 579 7.40 0.56 -8.82
N ASP A 580 6.44 1.45 -8.54
CA ASP A 580 5.78 1.55 -7.23
C ASP A 580 4.73 0.43 -7.02
N GLY A 581 4.32 -0.24 -8.09
CA GLY A 581 3.34 -1.32 -8.05
C GLY A 581 1.89 -0.86 -7.86
N HIS A 582 1.59 0.44 -8.00
CA HIS A 582 0.22 0.97 -7.93
C HIS A 582 -0.54 0.89 -9.27
N HIS A 583 -0.05 0.11 -10.22
CA HIS A 583 -0.67 -0.08 -11.53
C HIS A 583 -2.07 -0.74 -11.49
N PRO A 584 -2.48 -1.54 -10.48
CA PRO A 584 -3.86 -2.03 -10.41
C PRO A 584 -4.92 -0.93 -10.40
N ILE A 585 -4.60 0.26 -9.86
CA ILE A 585 -5.48 1.44 -9.86
C ILE A 585 -5.88 1.84 -11.30
N ILE A 586 -4.97 1.68 -12.26
CA ILE A 586 -5.22 1.96 -13.67
C ILE A 586 -6.33 1.04 -14.18
N PHE A 587 -6.19 -0.27 -13.93
CA PHE A 587 -7.15 -1.27 -14.41
C PHE A 587 -8.50 -1.17 -13.71
N MET A 588 -8.51 -0.84 -12.42
CA MET A 588 -9.72 -0.63 -11.65
C MET A 588 -10.55 0.55 -12.19
N ASN A 589 -9.91 1.64 -12.60
CA ASN A 589 -10.62 2.84 -13.09
C ASN A 589 -10.93 2.79 -14.60
N ILE A 590 -10.00 2.28 -15.41
CA ILE A 590 -10.08 2.34 -16.88
C ILE A 590 -10.57 1.03 -17.50
N GLY A 591 -10.30 -0.11 -16.85
CA GLY A 591 -10.52 -1.45 -17.40
C GLY A 591 -9.21 -2.20 -17.68
N PRO A 592 -9.29 -3.50 -17.97
CA PRO A 592 -8.12 -4.34 -18.21
C PRO A 592 -7.42 -3.98 -19.52
N ILE A 593 -6.21 -4.51 -19.72
CA ILE A 593 -5.50 -4.39 -20.99
C ILE A 593 -6.27 -5.18 -22.05
N ARG A 594 -6.86 -4.50 -23.03
CA ARG A 594 -7.60 -5.16 -24.12
C ARG A 594 -6.67 -5.50 -25.29
N TYR A 595 -5.63 -4.70 -25.50
CA TYR A 595 -4.62 -4.95 -26.52
C TYR A 595 -3.22 -4.57 -26.02
N LYS A 596 -2.27 -5.49 -26.17
CA LYS A 596 -0.87 -5.30 -25.79
C LYS A 596 0.03 -5.59 -26.97
N VAL A 597 0.78 -4.59 -27.41
CA VAL A 597 1.78 -4.79 -28.45
C VAL A 597 3.10 -5.22 -27.82
N SER A 598 3.70 -6.29 -28.34
CA SER A 598 5.01 -6.75 -27.90
C SER A 598 6.11 -5.82 -28.42
N ASP A 599 6.91 -5.27 -27.51
CA ASP A 599 8.08 -4.44 -27.84
C ASP A 599 9.07 -5.17 -28.75
N LYS A 600 9.19 -6.51 -28.63
CA LYS A 600 10.05 -7.33 -29.48
C LYS A 600 9.56 -7.38 -30.93
N LYS A 601 8.25 -7.52 -31.15
CA LYS A 601 7.66 -7.53 -32.50
C LYS A 601 7.80 -6.15 -33.17
N GLN A 602 7.60 -5.07 -32.40
CA GLN A 602 7.82 -3.71 -32.90
C GLN A 602 9.28 -3.39 -33.18
N ALA A 603 10.22 -3.87 -32.36
CA ALA A 603 11.64 -3.66 -32.62
C ALA A 603 12.10 -4.36 -33.91
N ALA A 604 11.49 -5.50 -34.25
CA ALA A 604 11.78 -6.25 -35.48
C ALA A 604 11.22 -5.60 -36.76
N THR A 605 10.09 -4.89 -36.67
CA THR A 605 9.48 -4.18 -37.81
C THR A 605 10.01 -2.77 -38.03
N ARG A 606 10.84 -2.23 -37.13
CA ARG A 606 11.46 -0.92 -37.31
C ARG A 606 12.57 -1.00 -38.39
N PRO A 607 12.71 0.01 -39.27
CA PRO A 607 13.73 0.02 -40.30
C PRO A 607 15.16 0.26 -39.76
N PHE A 608 15.35 0.29 -38.44
CA PHE A 608 16.64 0.59 -37.80
C PHE A 608 16.90 -0.30 -36.57
N LYS A 609 18.17 -0.71 -36.40
CA LYS A 609 18.63 -1.55 -35.28
C LYS A 609 18.85 -0.71 -34.03
N HIS A 610 18.34 -1.18 -32.89
CA HIS A 610 18.62 -0.58 -31.58
C HIS A 610 19.82 -1.28 -30.97
N LYS A 611 20.89 -0.54 -30.66
CA LYS A 611 22.11 -1.09 -30.04
C LYS A 611 22.34 -0.41 -28.69
N VAL A 612 22.38 -1.21 -27.62
CA VAL A 612 22.80 -0.74 -26.30
C VAL A 612 24.30 -0.98 -26.17
N ILE A 613 25.07 0.10 -25.95
CA ILE A 613 26.51 0.03 -25.73
C ILE A 613 26.78 0.52 -24.31
N VAL A 614 27.10 -0.42 -23.41
CA VAL A 614 27.44 -0.09 -22.03
C VAL A 614 28.88 0.40 -21.98
N ARG A 615 29.09 1.63 -21.49
CA ARG A 615 30.42 2.22 -21.24
C ARG A 615 30.71 2.18 -19.74
N LYS A 616 31.63 1.32 -19.32
CA LYS A 616 32.08 1.26 -17.92
C LYS A 616 33.01 2.44 -17.64
N THR A 617 32.77 3.15 -16.54
CA THR A 617 33.62 4.25 -16.06
C THR A 617 34.51 3.77 -14.92
N GLU A 618 35.74 4.28 -14.84
CA GLU A 618 36.69 3.94 -13.77
C GLU A 618 36.49 4.75 -12.49
N PHE A 619 35.39 5.48 -12.37
CA PHE A 619 35.07 6.31 -11.20
C PHE A 619 35.22 5.53 -9.89
N ARG A 620 36.04 6.09 -8.99
CA ARG A 620 36.21 5.63 -7.61
C ARG A 620 35.99 6.82 -6.67
N VAL A 621 35.40 6.54 -5.51
CA VAL A 621 35.20 7.55 -4.48
C VAL A 621 36.52 7.71 -3.73
N ASN A 622 37.16 8.88 -3.78
CA ASN A 622 38.44 9.10 -3.11
C ASN A 622 38.26 9.50 -1.62
N GLY A 623 38.86 8.73 -0.71
CA GLY A 623 39.77 9.21 0.35
C GLY A 623 39.26 9.95 1.58
N SER A 624 38.00 10.37 1.66
CA SER A 624 37.40 10.93 2.90
C SER A 624 35.97 10.46 3.19
N LEU A 625 35.32 9.82 2.20
CA LEU A 625 34.01 9.19 2.32
C LEU A 625 34.08 7.67 2.60
N ASP A 626 35.28 7.09 2.63
CA ASP A 626 35.51 5.68 3.00
C ASP A 626 35.53 5.46 4.53
N ASN A 627 35.80 6.51 5.31
CA ASN A 627 35.88 6.43 6.77
C ASN A 627 34.53 6.62 7.47
N GLU A 628 33.49 7.09 6.76
CA GLU A 628 32.11 7.07 7.25
C GLU A 628 31.39 5.87 6.66
N LYS A 629 30.79 5.03 7.52
CA LYS A 629 30.00 3.87 7.11
C LYS A 629 28.89 4.32 6.13
N SER A 630 29.13 4.13 4.84
CA SER A 630 28.23 4.42 3.70
C SER A 630 27.92 5.91 3.47
N PRO A 631 28.66 6.61 2.57
CA PRO A 631 28.37 8.00 2.24
C PRO A 631 26.96 8.17 1.69
N ALA A 632 26.33 9.30 2.02
CA ALA A 632 24.96 9.55 1.60
C ALA A 632 24.90 9.67 0.07
N ILE A 633 23.88 9.06 -0.56
CA ILE A 633 23.80 8.92 -2.02
C ILE A 633 23.89 10.26 -2.79
N HIS A 634 23.51 11.37 -2.16
CA HIS A 634 23.57 12.70 -2.75
C HIS A 634 25.01 13.22 -2.93
N GLU A 635 25.94 12.81 -2.06
CA GLU A 635 27.36 13.14 -2.11
C GLU A 635 28.06 12.33 -3.20
N LEU A 636 27.72 11.03 -3.30
CA LEU A 636 28.18 10.16 -4.40
C LEU A 636 27.78 10.74 -5.76
N TYR A 637 26.53 11.18 -5.91
CA TYR A 637 26.09 11.83 -7.14
C TYR A 637 26.79 13.16 -7.42
N ALA A 638 27.16 13.93 -6.38
CA ALA A 638 27.93 15.16 -6.55
C ALA A 638 29.37 14.87 -7.01
N ALA A 639 30.02 13.86 -6.42
CA ALA A 639 31.35 13.41 -6.84
C ALA A 639 31.35 12.88 -8.28
N LEU A 640 30.35 12.08 -8.65
CA LEU A 640 30.18 11.52 -10.01
C LEU A 640 30.08 12.59 -11.11
N ILE A 641 29.55 13.76 -10.79
CA ILE A 641 29.42 14.88 -11.74
C ILE A 641 30.73 15.63 -11.92
N ARG A 642 31.56 15.67 -10.87
CA ARG A 642 32.88 16.32 -10.88
C ARG A 642 33.99 15.42 -11.42
N ASP A 643 33.71 14.15 -11.64
CA ASP A 643 34.69 13.21 -12.20
C ASP A 643 35.11 13.60 -13.63
N GLU A 644 36.35 14.07 -13.75
CA GLU A 644 36.89 14.58 -15.02
C GLU A 644 37.06 13.48 -16.06
N SER A 645 37.47 12.28 -15.64
CA SER A 645 37.67 11.13 -16.54
C SER A 645 36.36 10.71 -17.23
N ARG A 646 35.28 10.59 -16.46
CA ARG A 646 33.93 10.32 -16.96
C ARG A 646 33.43 11.44 -17.87
N ASN A 647 33.61 12.70 -17.47
CA ASN A 647 33.17 13.83 -18.28
C ASN A 647 33.90 13.89 -19.61
N LYS A 648 35.20 13.63 -19.63
CA LYS A 648 36.00 13.52 -20.85
C LYS A 648 35.49 12.40 -21.76
N MET A 649 35.22 11.21 -21.20
CA MET A 649 34.65 10.09 -21.96
C MET A 649 33.30 10.45 -22.62
N ILE A 650 32.45 11.21 -21.93
CA ILE A 650 31.17 11.67 -22.47
C ILE A 650 31.41 12.66 -23.62
N ILE A 651 32.26 13.66 -23.42
CA ILE A 651 32.59 14.69 -24.42
C ILE A 651 33.18 14.05 -25.68
N ASP A 652 34.18 13.19 -25.52
CA ASP A 652 34.84 12.50 -26.64
C ASP A 652 33.85 11.62 -27.42
N GLY A 653 32.95 10.92 -26.71
CA GLY A 653 31.91 10.12 -27.32
C GLY A 653 30.89 10.94 -28.12
N VAL A 654 30.54 12.13 -27.63
CA VAL A 654 29.64 13.06 -28.32
C VAL A 654 30.31 13.65 -29.56
N VAL A 655 31.53 14.16 -29.43
CA VAL A 655 32.30 14.73 -30.55
C VAL A 655 32.50 13.68 -31.65
N LYS A 656 32.88 12.44 -31.28
CA LYS A 656 32.98 11.34 -32.24
C LYS A 656 31.65 11.09 -32.98
N SER A 657 30.53 11.15 -32.27
CA SER A 657 29.21 10.93 -32.88
C SER A 657 28.83 12.05 -33.86
N VAL A 658 29.15 13.30 -33.52
CA VAL A 658 28.95 14.46 -34.41
C VAL A 658 29.84 14.36 -35.65
N ASN A 659 31.12 14.02 -35.49
CA ASN A 659 32.05 13.82 -36.61
C ASN A 659 31.61 12.68 -37.56
N GLU A 660 30.90 11.68 -37.04
CA GLU A 660 30.26 10.62 -37.82
C GLU A 660 28.92 11.07 -38.47
N LYS A 661 28.65 12.39 -38.51
CA LYS A 661 27.43 13.04 -39.03
C LYS A 661 26.14 12.53 -38.37
N ARG A 662 26.19 12.24 -37.06
CA ARG A 662 25.01 11.88 -36.27
C ARG A 662 24.58 13.03 -35.37
N SER A 663 23.33 12.97 -34.91
CA SER A 663 22.73 13.97 -34.01
C SER A 663 22.58 13.41 -32.58
N PRO A 664 23.62 13.50 -31.73
CA PRO A 664 23.58 12.97 -30.38
C PRO A 664 22.62 13.74 -29.45
N ILE A 665 22.02 13.00 -28.52
CA ILE A 665 21.24 13.55 -27.41
C ILE A 665 21.92 13.15 -26.10
N VAL A 666 22.29 14.14 -25.29
CA VAL A 666 22.91 13.96 -23.98
C VAL A 666 21.89 14.28 -22.89
N LEU A 667 21.61 13.31 -22.03
CA LEU A 667 20.67 13.45 -20.92
C LEU A 667 21.42 13.42 -19.59
N THR A 668 21.17 14.41 -18.73
CA THR A 668 21.70 14.45 -17.35
C THR A 668 20.62 14.88 -16.37
N GLU A 669 20.70 14.47 -15.09
CA GLU A 669 19.67 14.82 -14.10
C GLU A 669 19.94 16.18 -13.42
N ARG A 670 21.20 16.64 -13.38
CA ARG A 670 21.59 17.86 -12.65
C ARG A 670 21.87 19.04 -13.59
N LYS A 671 21.35 20.21 -13.22
CA LYS A 671 21.55 21.46 -13.96
C LYS A 671 23.02 21.88 -14.04
N GLU A 672 23.78 21.72 -12.96
CA GLU A 672 25.22 22.04 -12.93
C GLU A 672 26.01 21.21 -13.95
N HIS A 673 25.74 19.90 -14.02
CA HIS A 673 26.39 19.01 -14.98
C HIS A 673 26.02 19.36 -16.42
N LEU A 674 24.75 19.69 -16.65
CA LEU A 674 24.26 20.12 -17.96
C LEU A 674 24.97 21.40 -18.43
N MET A 675 25.13 22.39 -17.55
CA MET A 675 25.83 23.63 -17.90
C MET A 675 27.31 23.37 -18.19
N TYR A 676 27.97 22.56 -17.38
CA TYR A 676 29.37 22.17 -17.60
C TYR A 676 29.58 21.48 -18.95
N LEU A 677 28.75 20.48 -19.27
CA LEU A 677 28.83 19.78 -20.56
C LEU A 677 28.49 20.71 -21.73
N ALA A 678 27.49 21.59 -21.57
CA ALA A 678 27.11 22.54 -22.61
C ALA A 678 28.22 23.54 -22.92
N GLU A 679 28.90 24.07 -21.91
CA GLU A 679 30.02 24.99 -22.08
C GLU A 679 31.15 24.32 -22.86
N LYS A 680 31.61 23.14 -22.42
CA LYS A 680 32.68 22.40 -23.10
C LYS A 680 32.32 21.97 -24.52
N LEU A 681 31.08 21.52 -24.74
CA LEU A 681 30.64 21.06 -26.06
C LEU A 681 30.35 22.22 -27.03
N SER A 682 29.94 23.38 -26.52
CA SER A 682 29.74 24.60 -27.35
C SER A 682 31.03 25.15 -27.96
N GLN A 683 32.19 24.83 -27.36
CA GLN A 683 33.50 25.16 -27.92
C GLN A 683 33.91 24.23 -29.07
N LEU A 684 33.28 23.05 -29.18
CA LEU A 684 33.69 21.98 -30.08
C LEU A 684 32.67 21.69 -31.18
N ILE A 685 31.39 22.05 -30.98
CA ILE A 685 30.27 21.74 -31.88
C ILE A 685 29.51 23.02 -32.21
N ARG A 686 29.17 23.20 -33.49
CA ARG A 686 28.60 24.44 -34.00
C ARG A 686 27.19 24.74 -33.48
N HIS A 687 26.32 23.72 -33.41
CA HIS A 687 24.93 23.89 -32.98
C HIS A 687 24.62 23.05 -31.74
N VAL A 688 24.74 23.68 -30.56
CA VAL A 688 24.41 23.09 -29.27
C VAL A 688 23.12 23.66 -28.72
N PHE A 689 22.14 22.78 -28.50
CA PHE A 689 20.82 23.12 -27.97
C PHE A 689 20.69 22.66 -26.54
N VAL A 690 20.55 23.61 -25.62
CA VAL A 690 20.44 23.34 -24.18
C VAL A 690 18.98 23.44 -23.73
N LEU A 691 18.43 22.32 -23.27
CA LEU A 691 17.06 22.22 -22.76
C LEU A 691 17.07 21.97 -21.26
N LYS A 692 16.76 23.00 -20.46
CA LYS A 692 16.71 22.91 -19.00
C LYS A 692 15.29 23.04 -18.45
N GLY A 693 14.99 22.33 -17.37
CA GLY A 693 13.74 22.51 -16.62
C GLY A 693 13.62 23.94 -16.05
N GLY A 694 12.50 24.62 -16.36
CA GLY A 694 12.20 25.99 -15.92
C GLY A 694 12.42 27.09 -16.97
N MET A 695 12.68 26.75 -18.24
CA MET A 695 12.79 27.75 -19.31
C MET A 695 11.44 28.41 -19.64
N GLU A 696 11.50 29.71 -19.95
CA GLU A 696 10.34 30.46 -20.40
C GLU A 696 9.82 29.95 -21.76
N LYS A 697 8.49 30.09 -21.97
CA LYS A 697 7.82 29.61 -23.19
C LYS A 697 8.43 30.21 -24.46
N LYS A 698 8.77 31.50 -24.45
CA LYS A 698 9.36 32.21 -25.61
C LYS A 698 10.75 31.66 -25.96
N GLN A 699 11.58 31.40 -24.96
CA GLN A 699 12.92 30.82 -25.15
C GLN A 699 12.85 29.40 -25.73
N ARG A 700 11.94 28.57 -25.20
CA ARG A 700 11.74 27.19 -25.69
C ARG A 700 11.24 27.17 -27.13
N LEU A 701 10.28 28.04 -27.48
CA LEU A 701 9.76 28.14 -28.84
C LEU A 701 10.84 28.60 -29.83
N SER A 702 11.64 29.59 -29.44
CA SER A 702 12.76 30.07 -30.26
C SER A 702 13.81 28.99 -30.52
N LEU A 703 14.14 28.17 -29.51
CA LEU A 703 15.05 27.03 -29.69
C LEU A 703 14.47 25.97 -30.62
N TYR A 704 13.18 25.64 -30.49
CA TYR A 704 12.52 24.69 -31.40
C TYR A 704 12.52 25.18 -32.86
N ASN A 705 12.23 26.45 -33.10
CA ASN A 705 12.27 27.03 -34.44
C ASN A 705 13.69 26.99 -35.01
N LYS A 706 14.69 27.41 -34.23
CA LYS A 706 16.11 27.30 -34.63
C LYS A 706 16.54 25.86 -34.94
N MET A 707 16.01 24.88 -34.21
CA MET A 707 16.29 23.47 -34.48
C MET A 707 15.67 22.98 -35.79
N GLN A 708 14.52 23.51 -36.20
CA GLN A 708 13.85 23.19 -37.46
C GLN A 708 14.47 23.90 -38.67
N GLU A 709 15.04 25.08 -38.46
CA GLU A 709 15.71 25.88 -39.52
C GLU A 709 17.06 25.29 -39.96
N ILE A 710 17.71 24.48 -39.10
CA ILE A 710 18.99 23.85 -39.45
C ILE A 710 18.75 22.73 -40.49
N PRO A 711 19.56 22.64 -41.56
CA PRO A 711 19.56 21.55 -42.55
C PRO A 711 19.95 20.17 -41.96
N GLU A 712 19.36 19.08 -42.44
CA GLU A 712 19.56 17.71 -41.88
C GLU A 712 21.02 17.22 -41.91
N ASP A 713 21.83 17.83 -42.77
CA ASP A 713 23.25 17.56 -42.99
C ASP A 713 24.21 18.33 -42.06
N GLU A 714 23.70 19.32 -41.31
CA GLU A 714 24.50 20.07 -40.34
C GLU A 714 24.55 19.43 -38.95
N GLU A 715 25.66 19.64 -38.25
CA GLU A 715 25.92 19.10 -36.92
C GLU A 715 24.90 19.59 -35.89
N ARG A 716 24.29 18.69 -35.12
CA ARG A 716 23.36 19.06 -34.04
C ARG A 716 23.62 18.26 -32.79
N LEU A 717 23.71 18.96 -31.66
CA LEU A 717 23.78 18.36 -30.34
C LEU A 717 22.63 18.89 -29.48
N ILE A 718 21.89 17.98 -28.85
CA ILE A 718 20.89 18.33 -27.84
C ILE A 718 21.40 17.89 -26.48
N ILE A 719 21.47 18.81 -25.52
CA ILE A 719 21.77 18.52 -24.12
C ILE A 719 20.55 18.89 -23.29
N ALA A 720 19.99 17.93 -22.55
CA ALA A 720 18.75 18.13 -21.82
C ALA A 720 18.79 17.58 -20.39
N THR A 721 18.04 18.22 -19.49
CA THR A 721 17.73 17.60 -18.19
C THR A 721 16.70 16.49 -18.36
N GLY A 722 16.94 15.32 -17.75
CA GLY A 722 16.02 14.17 -17.82
C GLY A 722 14.69 14.35 -17.08
N ARG A 723 14.50 15.44 -16.34
CA ARG A 723 13.28 15.79 -15.59
C ARG A 723 12.71 17.14 -16.03
#